data_AF-A0AAD9PF49-F1
#
_entry.id   AF-A0AAD9PF49-F1
#
_cell.length_a   1.000
_cell.length_b   1.000
_cell.length_c   1.000
_cell.angle_alpha   90.00
_cell.angle_beta   90.00
_cell.angle_gamma   90.00
#
_symmetry.space_group_name_H-M   'P 1'
#
loop_
_entity.id
_entity.type
_entity.pdbx_description
1 polymer ?
#
loop_
_entity_poly.entity_id
_entity_poly.type
_entity_poly.pdbx_seq_one_letter_code
_entity_poly.pdbx_strand_id
1 'polypeptide(L)'
;MSGRYGKTKRQFRSKLLSRRRQLSLARLVIRKKQEGDDEVSADAPAVAAVPGPSADPIQLDVDSELEPPQPSTSTATTPISATKRKFGYRQGLPLRDHISAAEQRQRPIETSFVRCCMMSALVRGLACTECSEPTLKIRAIDRRLGLVCLLETYCTTCGAVLNSTLSSDRVEEEKAGNVPFVVVRQAVAATMDMGVGHAGLVKLCRFMDMEPLQHKSYSRHVKAVTAANMTVVSSLFDDAAKTVRQMYRERDPSITDDSVLDLTVTFDGSWMKRGHNSLYGIGCVVDVETGLVLDLAVLSLYCQRCAIAKSQCRRNRAKFNRWLDSHTECNQNYRGTSGGMEVEAAEILWNRSMERGFRYTTMVSDGDSKSFKHLTNLRVYGDVELHKEECVNHVAKRLGTALRKLAASGKKSGVTLGGRGFGRLTGNTMSKLEEYYYLAVRGNTGKLNKMHDAVWASFDHASSTDEKPQHDRCPVGADSWCFYQKALATGQKPGPHRVNVHTALSAEVASHVKDVYTRLSDKSLLERCLQGKTQNPNESLHSKIWAKCPKAGFVGLQRVLSATCAAVAEFNSGVEVTMRRLCGTMGITSGERLIASAEKADRKRVREAERQAEASTKTAQRARRFTRAAEADASASDYAAGGF
;
A
#
# COMPACT_ATOMS: atom_id res chain seq x y z
N MET A 1 2.43 36.10 -41.92
CA MET A 1 2.04 35.16 -40.84
C MET A 1 2.33 33.67 -41.18
N SER A 2 3.39 33.33 -41.92
CA SER A 2 3.68 31.95 -42.38
C SER A 2 4.98 31.33 -41.83
N GLY A 3 5.83 32.08 -41.11
CA GLY A 3 7.15 31.60 -40.65
C GLY A 3 7.18 30.85 -39.29
N ARG A 4 6.14 30.94 -38.45
CA ARG A 4 6.13 30.33 -37.09
C ARG A 4 5.54 28.91 -37.02
N TYR A 5 4.82 28.45 -38.06
CA TYR A 5 4.20 27.12 -38.07
C TYR A 5 5.12 25.98 -38.55
N GLY A 6 6.21 26.28 -39.26
CA GLY A 6 7.15 25.29 -39.80
C GLY A 6 8.13 24.72 -38.76
N LYS A 7 8.59 25.54 -37.80
CA LYS A 7 9.60 25.13 -36.80
C LYS A 7 9.04 24.15 -35.76
N THR A 8 7.76 24.25 -35.40
CA THR A 8 7.07 23.38 -34.45
C THR A 8 6.81 21.97 -35.01
N LYS A 9 6.46 21.84 -36.31
CA LYS A 9 6.27 20.53 -36.96
C LYS A 9 7.57 19.71 -37.07
N ARG A 10 8.71 20.37 -37.33
CA ARG A 10 10.03 19.70 -37.45
C ARG A 10 10.52 19.18 -36.08
N GLN A 11 10.34 19.97 -35.01
CA GLN A 11 10.63 19.52 -33.64
C GLN A 11 9.72 18.37 -33.18
N PHE A 12 8.43 18.39 -33.57
CA PHE A 12 7.49 17.33 -33.20
C PHE A 12 7.82 16.00 -33.91
N ARG A 13 8.16 16.04 -35.21
CA ARG A 13 8.62 14.85 -35.96
C ARG A 13 9.93 14.27 -35.42
N SER A 14 10.89 15.11 -35.05
CA SER A 14 12.15 14.69 -34.41
C SER A 14 11.91 13.94 -33.09
N LYS A 15 11.03 14.47 -32.22
CA LYS A 15 10.65 13.82 -30.95
C LYS A 15 9.91 12.49 -31.16
N LEU A 16 9.07 12.40 -32.19
CA LEU A 16 8.35 11.16 -32.52
C LEU A 16 9.29 10.06 -33.03
N LEU A 17 10.28 10.42 -33.87
CA LEU A 17 11.30 9.51 -34.38
C LEU A 17 12.23 9.01 -33.26
N SER A 18 12.62 9.90 -32.33
CA SER A 18 13.38 9.54 -31.13
C SER A 18 12.61 8.54 -30.23
N ARG A 19 11.31 8.78 -30.02
CA ARG A 19 10.45 7.89 -29.21
C ARG A 19 10.22 6.53 -29.87
N ARG A 20 10.10 6.47 -31.21
CA ARG A 20 10.04 5.19 -31.96
C ARG A 20 11.32 4.37 -31.81
N ARG A 21 12.50 5.01 -31.90
CA ARG A 21 13.80 4.34 -31.65
C ARG A 21 13.94 3.84 -30.21
N GLN A 22 13.47 4.61 -29.21
CA GLN A 22 13.49 4.15 -27.82
C GLN A 22 12.56 2.95 -27.59
N LEU A 23 11.40 2.92 -28.23
CA LEU A 23 10.46 1.79 -28.15
C LEU A 23 10.96 0.54 -28.89
N SER A 24 11.67 0.69 -30.02
CA SER A 24 12.27 -0.45 -30.72
C SER A 24 13.42 -1.05 -29.92
N LEU A 25 14.27 -0.23 -29.28
CA LEU A 25 15.33 -0.69 -28.39
C LEU A 25 14.76 -1.41 -27.16
N ALA A 26 13.69 -0.87 -26.55
CA ALA A 26 13.03 -1.52 -25.43
C ALA A 26 12.44 -2.90 -25.81
N ARG A 27 11.86 -3.02 -27.01
CA ARG A 27 11.37 -4.32 -27.52
C ARG A 27 12.50 -5.31 -27.78
N LEU A 28 13.65 -4.84 -28.27
CA LEU A 28 14.82 -5.70 -28.50
C LEU A 28 15.41 -6.23 -27.18
N VAL A 29 15.41 -5.40 -26.13
CA VAL A 29 15.84 -5.79 -24.78
C VAL A 29 14.88 -6.80 -24.15
N ILE A 30 13.57 -6.65 -24.37
CA ILE A 30 12.57 -7.62 -23.91
C ILE A 30 12.72 -8.96 -24.65
N ARG A 31 12.94 -8.92 -25.98
CA ARG A 31 13.12 -10.13 -26.79
C ARG A 31 14.36 -10.93 -26.39
N LYS A 32 15.50 -10.24 -26.19
CA LYS A 32 16.74 -10.87 -25.66
C LYS A 32 16.59 -11.44 -24.24
N LYS A 33 15.63 -10.95 -23.47
CA LYS A 33 15.34 -11.44 -22.13
C LYS A 33 14.41 -12.66 -22.14
N GLN A 34 13.62 -12.84 -23.19
CA GLN A 34 12.77 -14.00 -23.39
C GLN A 34 13.53 -15.15 -24.06
N GLU A 35 14.48 -14.85 -24.94
CA GLU A 35 15.34 -15.85 -25.61
C GLU A 35 16.43 -16.45 -24.67
N GLY A 36 16.52 -16.01 -23.41
CA GLY A 36 17.51 -16.52 -22.43
C GLY A 36 16.95 -17.47 -21.38
N ASP A 37 15.64 -17.73 -21.37
CA ASP A 37 14.95 -18.55 -20.36
C ASP A 37 14.48 -19.93 -20.89
N ASP A 38 14.79 -20.28 -22.15
CA ASP A 38 14.25 -21.48 -22.85
C ASP A 38 15.26 -22.62 -23.11
N GLU A 39 16.42 -22.67 -22.43
CA GLU A 39 17.28 -23.87 -22.42
C GLU A 39 17.38 -24.45 -21.00
N VAL A 40 16.52 -25.43 -20.69
CA VAL A 40 16.82 -26.73 -20.04
C VAL A 40 15.49 -27.43 -19.77
N SER A 41 15.10 -28.38 -20.63
CA SER A 41 14.26 -29.55 -20.28
C SER A 41 13.85 -30.32 -21.55
N ALA A 42 14.46 -31.48 -21.80
CA ALA A 42 13.79 -32.77 -22.04
C ALA A 42 14.80 -33.77 -22.64
N ASP A 43 15.06 -34.87 -21.94
CA ASP A 43 14.63 -36.20 -22.41
C ASP A 43 15.16 -37.32 -21.51
N ALA A 44 14.26 -38.21 -21.13
CA ALA A 44 14.53 -39.51 -20.55
C ALA A 44 13.95 -40.58 -21.47
N PRO A 45 14.57 -41.77 -21.54
CA PRO A 45 13.76 -42.98 -21.59
C PRO A 45 14.20 -44.03 -20.55
N ALA A 46 13.23 -44.81 -20.09
CA ALA A 46 13.32 -45.85 -19.09
C ALA A 46 13.55 -47.24 -19.71
N VAL A 47 14.31 -48.13 -19.05
CA VAL A 47 14.21 -49.61 -19.19
C VAL A 47 14.62 -50.36 -17.90
N ALA A 48 13.65 -51.15 -17.38
CA ALA A 48 13.66 -52.46 -16.68
C ALA A 48 14.50 -52.79 -15.41
N ALA A 49 13.84 -53.59 -14.54
CA ALA A 49 14.21 -54.18 -13.24
C ALA A 49 15.17 -55.40 -13.34
N VAL A 50 15.75 -56.06 -12.31
CA VAL A 50 15.26 -56.68 -11.03
C VAL A 50 16.52 -57.08 -10.15
N PRO A 51 16.49 -57.89 -9.05
CA PRO A 51 16.51 -57.54 -7.59
C PRO A 51 17.71 -58.06 -6.74
N GLY A 52 17.72 -57.73 -5.43
CA GLY A 52 18.34 -58.56 -4.36
C GLY A 52 18.77 -57.79 -3.09
N PRO A 53 18.92 -58.44 -1.90
CA PRO A 53 18.01 -58.19 -0.77
C PRO A 53 18.63 -57.80 0.60
N SER A 54 17.72 -57.47 1.52
CA SER A 54 17.68 -57.69 2.99
C SER A 54 18.74 -57.05 3.92
N ALA A 55 18.30 -56.28 4.92
CA ALA A 55 17.95 -56.76 6.27
C ALA A 55 17.72 -55.58 7.24
N ASP A 56 16.71 -55.70 8.10
CA ASP A 56 16.33 -54.76 9.17
C ASP A 56 17.35 -54.70 10.32
N PRO A 57 17.40 -53.62 11.12
CA PRO A 57 18.04 -53.63 12.43
C PRO A 57 17.00 -53.68 13.57
N ILE A 58 17.24 -54.57 14.53
CA ILE A 58 16.58 -54.67 15.83
C ILE A 58 17.55 -54.11 16.90
N GLN A 59 17.04 -53.18 17.73
CA GLN A 59 17.23 -52.94 19.19
C GLN A 59 18.63 -53.13 19.85
N LEU A 60 19.04 -52.49 20.95
CA LEU A 60 18.45 -51.72 22.07
C LEU A 60 19.62 -51.06 22.85
N ASP A 61 19.27 -50.11 23.71
CA ASP A 61 20.03 -49.29 24.67
C ASP A 61 21.24 -49.90 25.41
N VAL A 62 22.22 -49.06 25.78
CA VAL A 62 22.81 -48.90 27.14
C VAL A 62 23.59 -47.57 27.28
N ASP A 63 23.13 -46.76 28.22
CA ASP A 63 23.74 -45.81 29.19
C ASP A 63 24.90 -44.82 28.91
N SER A 64 24.56 -43.57 29.25
CA SER A 64 25.25 -42.57 30.09
C SER A 64 26.71 -42.16 29.81
N GLU A 65 26.87 -40.91 29.36
CA GLU A 65 27.95 -40.02 29.82
C GLU A 65 27.49 -38.56 29.74
N LEU A 66 27.74 -37.79 30.80
CA LEU A 66 27.38 -36.39 30.96
C LEU A 66 28.21 -35.49 30.04
N GLU A 67 27.57 -34.84 29.06
CA GLU A 67 28.16 -33.72 28.30
C GLU A 67 27.85 -32.35 28.94
N PRO A 68 28.81 -31.40 28.91
CA PRO A 68 28.69 -30.09 29.55
C PRO A 68 27.68 -29.17 28.82
N PRO A 69 27.13 -28.15 29.50
CA PRO A 69 25.99 -27.38 28.99
C PRO A 69 26.37 -26.62 27.71
N GLN A 70 25.74 -27.00 26.61
CA GLN A 70 25.77 -26.28 25.35
C GLN A 70 25.21 -24.86 25.55
N PRO A 71 25.88 -23.80 25.03
CA PRO A 71 25.38 -22.44 25.15
C PRO A 71 24.08 -22.31 24.37
N SER A 72 23.02 -21.89 25.07
CA SER A 72 21.70 -21.63 24.51
C SER A 72 21.80 -20.79 23.23
N THR A 73 21.57 -21.43 22.10
CA THR A 73 21.33 -20.74 20.84
C THR A 73 19.97 -20.08 20.96
N SER A 74 19.94 -18.79 21.31
CA SER A 74 18.72 -18.01 21.17
C SER A 74 18.33 -18.05 19.69
N THR A 75 17.32 -18.85 19.36
CA THR A 75 16.72 -18.87 18.04
C THR A 75 16.12 -17.48 17.82
N ALA A 76 16.85 -16.64 17.08
CA ALA A 76 16.39 -15.32 16.70
C ALA A 76 15.09 -15.49 15.89
N THR A 77 13.96 -15.27 16.54
CA THR A 77 12.63 -15.42 15.95
C THR A 77 12.57 -14.52 14.71
N THR A 78 12.34 -15.11 13.54
CA THR A 78 12.26 -14.36 12.29
C THR A 78 11.17 -13.30 12.43
N PRO A 79 11.46 -12.01 12.18
CA PRO A 79 10.49 -10.95 12.43
C PRO A 79 9.24 -11.15 11.57
N ILE A 80 8.08 -11.23 12.24
CA ILE A 80 6.78 -11.42 11.61
C ILE A 80 6.47 -10.21 10.71
N SER A 81 6.03 -10.46 9.47
CA SER A 81 5.68 -9.38 8.54
C SER A 81 4.49 -8.54 9.03
N ALA A 82 4.45 -7.26 8.66
CA ALA A 82 3.36 -6.37 9.07
C ALA A 82 1.97 -6.89 8.66
N THR A 83 1.85 -7.54 7.49
CA THR A 83 0.61 -8.18 7.07
C THR A 83 0.23 -9.33 8.00
N LYS A 84 1.18 -10.21 8.34
CA LYS A 84 0.91 -11.37 9.21
C LYS A 84 0.52 -10.94 10.62
N ARG A 85 1.19 -9.91 11.18
CA ARG A 85 0.79 -9.31 12.46
C ARG A 85 -0.65 -8.78 12.43
N LYS A 86 -0.99 -7.98 11.41
CA LYS A 86 -2.35 -7.44 11.26
C LYS A 86 -3.41 -8.52 11.15
N PHE A 87 -3.12 -9.58 10.41
CA PHE A 87 -4.05 -10.70 10.27
C PHE A 87 -4.13 -11.55 11.54
N GLY A 88 -3.11 -11.54 12.39
CA GLY A 88 -3.14 -12.13 13.73
C GLY A 88 -4.20 -11.48 14.63
N TYR A 89 -4.38 -10.16 14.53
CA TYR A 89 -5.40 -9.43 15.31
C TYR A 89 -6.86 -9.82 14.96
N ARG A 90 -7.07 -10.59 13.89
CA ARG A 90 -8.41 -11.10 13.53
C ARG A 90 -8.95 -12.10 14.55
N GLN A 91 -8.07 -12.84 15.23
CA GLN A 91 -8.45 -13.88 16.19
C GLN A 91 -9.02 -13.21 17.45
N GLY A 92 -10.34 -12.98 17.45
CA GLY A 92 -11.05 -12.25 18.51
C GLY A 92 -12.10 -11.26 18.00
N LEU A 93 -12.10 -10.96 16.70
CA LEU A 93 -13.20 -10.21 16.10
C LEU A 93 -14.39 -11.16 15.91
N PRO A 94 -15.56 -10.91 16.52
CA PRO A 94 -16.73 -11.70 16.23
C PRO A 94 -17.05 -11.53 14.74
N LEU A 95 -16.84 -12.59 13.97
CA LEU A 95 -17.61 -12.79 12.76
C LEU A 95 -19.05 -12.85 13.27
N ARG A 96 -19.83 -11.79 13.04
CA ARG A 96 -21.28 -11.88 13.24
C ARG A 96 -21.79 -12.84 12.16
N ASP A 97 -21.61 -14.13 12.43
CA ASP A 97 -22.24 -15.22 11.71
C ASP A 97 -23.70 -15.27 12.19
N HIS A 98 -24.49 -14.30 11.76
CA HIS A 98 -25.94 -14.46 11.76
C HIS A 98 -26.31 -15.21 10.49
N ILE A 99 -25.93 -16.48 10.43
CA ILE A 99 -26.59 -17.47 9.58
C ILE A 99 -26.82 -18.66 10.48
N SER A 100 -28.08 -18.95 10.76
CA SER A 100 -28.46 -20.08 11.60
C SER A 100 -27.96 -21.38 10.97
N ALA A 101 -27.61 -22.39 11.78
CA ALA A 101 -27.27 -23.73 11.28
C ALA A 101 -28.44 -24.40 10.49
N ALA A 102 -29.64 -23.82 10.53
CA ALA A 102 -30.79 -24.22 9.73
C ALA A 102 -30.73 -23.69 8.28
N GLU A 103 -30.11 -22.52 8.03
CA GLU A 103 -29.95 -21.94 6.69
C GLU A 103 -28.79 -22.56 5.88
N GLN A 104 -27.84 -23.21 6.54
CA GLN A 104 -26.74 -23.97 5.90
C GLN A 104 -27.21 -25.18 5.08
N ARG A 105 -28.49 -25.58 5.18
CA ARG A 105 -29.04 -26.74 4.43
C ARG A 105 -29.51 -26.42 3.01
N GLN A 106 -29.57 -25.16 2.60
CA GLN A 106 -29.71 -24.80 1.19
C GLN A 106 -28.32 -24.51 0.62
N ARG A 107 -27.82 -25.43 -0.22
CA ARG A 107 -26.52 -25.26 -0.91
C ARG A 107 -26.49 -23.87 -1.57
N PRO A 108 -25.45 -23.06 -1.37
CA PRO A 108 -25.36 -21.76 -2.04
C PRO A 108 -25.36 -21.99 -3.55
N ILE A 109 -26.34 -21.41 -4.25
CA ILE A 109 -26.47 -21.53 -5.70
C ILE A 109 -25.21 -20.92 -6.33
N GLU A 110 -24.43 -21.75 -7.02
CA GLU A 110 -23.24 -21.30 -7.72
C GLU A 110 -23.61 -20.27 -8.80
N THR A 111 -23.00 -19.09 -8.78
CA THR A 111 -23.19 -18.10 -9.85
C THR A 111 -22.40 -18.51 -11.09
N SER A 112 -23.09 -18.72 -12.21
CA SER A 112 -22.51 -19.11 -13.49
C SER A 112 -23.02 -18.23 -14.64
N PHE A 113 -22.18 -18.00 -15.65
CA PHE A 113 -22.61 -17.39 -16.90
C PHE A 113 -23.17 -18.48 -17.83
N VAL A 114 -24.46 -18.39 -18.15
CA VAL A 114 -25.15 -19.34 -19.02
C VAL A 114 -25.78 -18.61 -20.21
N ARG A 115 -25.51 -19.07 -21.43
CA ARG A 115 -26.20 -18.57 -22.62
C ARG A 115 -27.64 -19.09 -22.63
N CYS A 116 -28.63 -18.21 -22.70
CA CYS A 116 -30.04 -18.57 -22.56
C CYS A 116 -30.50 -19.69 -23.51
N CYS A 117 -30.00 -19.73 -24.76
CA CYS A 117 -30.37 -20.79 -25.70
C CYS A 117 -29.95 -22.20 -25.26
N MET A 118 -28.91 -22.33 -24.42
CA MET A 118 -28.49 -23.62 -23.86
C MET A 118 -29.46 -24.14 -22.82
N MET A 119 -30.22 -23.26 -22.15
CA MET A 119 -31.21 -23.68 -21.15
C MET A 119 -32.36 -24.48 -21.77
N SER A 120 -32.67 -24.25 -23.04
CA SER A 120 -33.68 -25.06 -23.75
C SER A 120 -33.30 -26.54 -23.87
N ALA A 121 -32.01 -26.91 -23.70
CA ALA A 121 -31.60 -28.30 -23.64
C ALA A 121 -32.12 -29.00 -22.37
N LEU A 122 -32.34 -28.27 -21.27
CA LEU A 122 -32.79 -28.82 -19.99
C LEU A 122 -34.26 -29.24 -20.00
N VAL A 123 -35.06 -28.65 -20.90
CA VAL A 123 -36.51 -28.93 -21.04
C VAL A 123 -36.83 -29.72 -22.31
N ARG A 124 -35.80 -30.10 -23.08
CA ARG A 124 -35.98 -30.88 -24.31
C ARG A 124 -36.53 -32.25 -23.96
N GLY A 125 -37.62 -32.65 -24.63
CA GLY A 125 -38.27 -33.94 -24.40
C GLY A 125 -39.32 -33.93 -23.28
N LEU A 126 -39.44 -32.84 -22.52
CA LEU A 126 -40.55 -32.68 -21.58
C LEU A 126 -41.83 -32.31 -22.34
N ALA A 127 -42.91 -33.02 -22.06
CA ALA A 127 -44.23 -32.77 -22.64
C ALA A 127 -44.84 -31.47 -22.09
N CYS A 128 -45.49 -30.70 -22.96
CA CYS A 128 -46.30 -29.56 -22.57
C CYS A 128 -47.50 -30.00 -21.73
N THR A 129 -47.79 -29.34 -20.62
CA THR A 129 -48.96 -29.66 -19.78
C THR A 129 -50.29 -29.33 -20.45
N GLU A 130 -50.29 -28.45 -21.45
CA GLU A 130 -51.52 -28.01 -22.15
C GLU A 130 -51.84 -28.86 -23.39
N CYS A 131 -50.82 -29.31 -24.13
CA CYS A 131 -51.02 -30.01 -25.42
C CYS A 131 -50.24 -31.31 -25.56
N SER A 132 -49.55 -31.77 -24.51
CA SER A 132 -48.77 -33.01 -24.45
C SER A 132 -47.59 -33.13 -25.42
N GLU A 133 -47.36 -32.15 -26.28
CA GLU A 133 -46.25 -32.15 -27.24
C GLU A 133 -44.90 -31.84 -26.57
N PRO A 134 -43.80 -32.55 -26.91
CA PRO A 134 -42.49 -32.40 -26.28
C PRO A 134 -41.66 -31.23 -26.83
N THR A 135 -42.29 -30.07 -27.01
CA THR A 135 -41.75 -28.91 -27.74
C THR A 135 -41.46 -27.71 -26.84
N LEU A 136 -41.17 -27.95 -25.55
CA LEU A 136 -40.85 -26.89 -24.61
C LEU A 136 -39.49 -26.24 -24.90
N LYS A 137 -39.45 -24.91 -24.76
CA LYS A 137 -38.25 -24.09 -24.85
C LYS A 137 -38.22 -23.06 -23.74
N ILE A 138 -37.02 -22.56 -23.44
CA ILE A 138 -36.81 -21.44 -22.53
C ILE A 138 -36.38 -20.23 -23.35
N ARG A 139 -37.03 -19.08 -23.12
CA ARG A 139 -36.64 -17.79 -23.69
C ARG A 139 -36.40 -16.76 -22.60
N ALA A 140 -35.49 -15.84 -22.85
CA ALA A 140 -35.36 -14.62 -22.06
C ALA A 140 -36.23 -13.54 -22.69
N ILE A 141 -37.17 -13.01 -21.91
CA ILE A 141 -37.95 -11.83 -22.29
C ILE A 141 -37.14 -10.59 -21.99
N ASP A 142 -36.99 -9.74 -23.00
CA ASP A 142 -36.36 -8.44 -22.87
C ASP A 142 -37.27 -7.48 -22.08
N ARG A 143 -37.17 -7.57 -20.75
CA ARG A 143 -37.64 -6.52 -19.85
C ARG A 143 -36.41 -5.72 -19.43
N ARG A 144 -36.49 -4.38 -19.51
CA ARG A 144 -35.41 -3.45 -19.15
C ARG A 144 -35.07 -3.48 -17.65
N LEU A 145 -34.45 -4.57 -17.17
CA LEU A 145 -34.06 -4.77 -15.76
C LEU A 145 -32.53 -4.80 -15.58
N GLY A 146 -31.78 -4.33 -16.57
CA GLY A 146 -30.32 -4.26 -16.53
C GLY A 146 -29.69 -5.62 -16.81
N LEU A 147 -28.94 -6.17 -15.85
CA LEU A 147 -28.31 -7.50 -15.97
C LEU A 147 -29.26 -8.66 -15.63
N VAL A 148 -30.55 -8.36 -15.48
CA VAL A 148 -31.57 -9.33 -15.10
C VAL A 148 -32.58 -9.44 -16.24
N CYS A 149 -32.98 -10.67 -16.53
CA CYS A 149 -34.04 -10.95 -17.50
C CYS A 149 -35.14 -11.81 -16.86
N LEU A 150 -36.33 -11.74 -17.43
CA LEU A 150 -37.41 -12.68 -17.12
C LEU A 150 -37.22 -13.90 -18.02
N LEU A 151 -37.06 -15.06 -17.42
CA LEU A 151 -36.97 -16.33 -18.11
C LEU A 151 -38.37 -16.96 -18.14
N GLU A 152 -38.81 -17.39 -19.32
CA GLU A 152 -40.09 -18.06 -19.52
C GLU A 152 -39.86 -19.44 -20.16
N THR A 153 -40.52 -20.45 -19.62
CA THR A 153 -40.69 -21.74 -20.29
C THR A 153 -41.99 -21.69 -21.09
N TYR A 154 -41.91 -21.95 -22.39
CA TYR A 154 -43.05 -21.91 -23.30
C TYR A 154 -43.07 -23.09 -24.27
N CYS A 155 -44.26 -23.49 -24.73
CA CYS A 155 -44.44 -24.51 -25.75
C CYS A 155 -44.42 -23.89 -27.14
N THR A 156 -43.61 -24.42 -28.07
CA THR A 156 -43.60 -23.92 -29.44
C THR A 156 -44.77 -24.43 -30.30
N THR A 157 -45.48 -25.48 -29.86
CA THR A 157 -46.63 -26.01 -30.61
C THR A 157 -47.91 -25.22 -30.32
N CYS A 158 -48.30 -25.06 -29.04
CA CYS A 158 -49.54 -24.37 -28.67
C CYS A 158 -49.34 -22.93 -28.18
N GLY A 159 -48.09 -22.49 -27.98
CA GLY A 159 -47.76 -21.13 -27.54
C GLY A 159 -47.95 -20.85 -26.05
N ALA A 160 -48.41 -21.83 -25.26
CA ALA A 160 -48.62 -21.66 -23.82
C ALA A 160 -47.32 -21.33 -23.07
N VAL A 161 -47.38 -20.35 -22.16
CA VAL A 161 -46.31 -20.04 -21.20
C VAL A 161 -46.60 -20.78 -19.91
N LEU A 162 -45.75 -21.74 -19.56
CA LEU A 162 -45.99 -22.66 -18.46
C LEU A 162 -45.45 -22.15 -17.13
N ASN A 163 -44.30 -21.49 -17.17
CA ASN A 163 -43.66 -20.97 -15.97
C ASN A 163 -42.76 -19.78 -16.30
N SER A 164 -42.50 -18.93 -15.31
CA SER A 164 -41.58 -17.80 -15.44
C SER A 164 -40.81 -17.52 -14.14
N THR A 165 -39.57 -17.05 -14.26
CA THR A 165 -38.76 -16.63 -13.12
C THR A 165 -37.76 -15.54 -13.51
N LEU A 166 -37.25 -14.79 -12.53
CA LEU A 166 -36.20 -13.79 -12.77
C LEU A 166 -34.82 -14.44 -12.68
N SER A 167 -33.87 -13.97 -13.49
CA SER A 167 -32.51 -14.52 -13.53
C SER A 167 -31.61 -14.14 -12.35
N SER A 168 -32.17 -13.50 -11.31
CA SER A 168 -31.46 -13.13 -10.08
C SER A 168 -32.45 -12.88 -8.96
N ASP A 169 -32.04 -13.25 -7.75
CA ASP A 169 -32.75 -12.90 -6.52
C ASP A 169 -32.64 -11.40 -6.24
N ARG A 170 -33.57 -10.92 -5.41
CA ARG A 170 -33.53 -9.59 -4.82
C ARG A 170 -32.66 -9.60 -3.57
N VAL A 171 -32.06 -8.46 -3.27
CA VAL A 171 -31.31 -8.26 -2.03
C VAL A 171 -32.24 -8.45 -0.83
N GLU A 172 -31.76 -9.10 0.23
CA GLU A 172 -32.51 -9.28 1.47
C GLU A 172 -32.62 -7.93 2.20
N GLU A 173 -33.85 -7.56 2.56
CA GLU A 173 -34.27 -6.28 3.17
C GLU A 173 -34.16 -4.99 2.30
N GLU A 174 -35.30 -4.59 1.74
CA GLU A 174 -35.74 -3.19 1.68
C GLU A 174 -37.28 -3.21 1.75
N LYS A 175 -37.88 -2.54 2.76
CA LYS A 175 -39.34 -2.38 2.87
C LYS A 175 -39.90 -1.82 1.57
N ALA A 176 -40.90 -2.51 1.02
CA ALA A 176 -41.86 -2.10 -0.01
C ALA A 176 -41.34 -1.26 -1.20
N GLY A 177 -41.31 -1.89 -2.39
CA GLY A 177 -41.33 -1.23 -3.69
C GLY A 177 -39.96 -0.85 -4.25
N ASN A 178 -39.41 -1.72 -5.12
CA ASN A 178 -38.20 -1.53 -5.94
C ASN A 178 -36.85 -2.01 -5.35
N VAL A 179 -36.88 -3.11 -4.59
CA VAL A 179 -35.68 -3.79 -4.05
C VAL A 179 -34.71 -4.18 -5.20
N PRO A 180 -33.42 -3.82 -5.11
CA PRO A 180 -32.41 -4.13 -6.14
C PRO A 180 -32.13 -5.64 -6.26
N PHE A 181 -31.62 -6.05 -7.43
CA PHE A 181 -31.16 -7.42 -7.66
C PHE A 181 -29.73 -7.65 -7.17
N VAL A 182 -29.47 -8.83 -6.61
CA VAL A 182 -28.16 -9.26 -6.10
C VAL A 182 -27.08 -9.14 -7.18
N VAL A 183 -27.31 -9.71 -8.37
CA VAL A 183 -26.32 -9.70 -9.47
C VAL A 183 -25.93 -8.29 -9.90
N VAL A 184 -26.89 -7.36 -9.87
CA VAL A 184 -26.66 -5.96 -10.24
C VAL A 184 -25.80 -5.28 -9.19
N ARG A 185 -26.09 -5.49 -7.90
CA ARG A 185 -25.29 -4.95 -6.80
C ARG A 185 -23.86 -5.46 -6.85
N GLN A 186 -23.68 -6.77 -7.05
CA GLN A 186 -22.36 -7.41 -7.17
C GLN A 186 -21.59 -6.90 -8.38
N ALA A 187 -22.21 -6.79 -9.56
CA ALA A 187 -21.54 -6.29 -10.76
C ALA A 187 -21.06 -4.83 -10.60
N VAL A 188 -21.86 -3.98 -9.94
CA VAL A 188 -21.46 -2.60 -9.63
C VAL A 188 -20.32 -2.59 -8.62
N ALA A 189 -20.41 -3.36 -7.54
CA ALA A 189 -19.34 -3.49 -6.55
C ALA A 189 -18.03 -4.00 -7.17
N ALA A 190 -18.08 -5.03 -8.02
CA ALA A 190 -16.92 -5.60 -8.71
C ALA A 190 -16.28 -4.59 -9.66
N THR A 191 -17.06 -3.89 -10.49
CA THR A 191 -16.52 -2.87 -11.41
C THR A 191 -15.95 -1.64 -10.67
N MET A 192 -16.46 -1.36 -9.47
CA MET A 192 -15.87 -0.41 -8.54
C MET A 192 -14.57 -0.95 -7.93
N ASP A 193 -14.52 -2.21 -7.54
CA ASP A 193 -13.30 -2.79 -6.98
C ASP A 193 -12.15 -2.80 -7.99
N MET A 194 -12.46 -3.14 -9.24
CA MET A 194 -11.52 -3.21 -10.36
C MET A 194 -11.00 -1.87 -10.87
N GLY A 195 -11.52 -0.73 -10.40
CA GLY A 195 -11.07 0.58 -10.91
C GLY A 195 -11.69 1.03 -12.25
N VAL A 196 -12.59 0.25 -12.86
CA VAL A 196 -13.07 0.50 -14.24
C VAL A 196 -14.41 1.23 -14.32
N GLY A 197 -15.26 1.12 -13.29
CA GLY A 197 -16.55 1.80 -13.22
C GLY A 197 -17.55 1.39 -14.32
N HIS A 198 -18.53 2.26 -14.60
CA HIS A 198 -19.61 2.02 -15.57
C HIS A 198 -19.09 1.74 -16.99
N ALA A 199 -18.06 2.47 -17.44
CA ALA A 199 -17.49 2.25 -18.76
C ALA A 199 -16.86 0.85 -18.92
N GLY A 200 -16.30 0.29 -17.82
CA GLY A 200 -15.85 -1.09 -17.79
C GLY A 200 -17.00 -2.09 -17.90
N LEU A 201 -18.08 -1.85 -17.16
CA LEU A 201 -19.29 -2.67 -17.24
C LEU A 201 -19.87 -2.69 -18.65
N VAL A 202 -20.02 -1.53 -19.30
CA VAL A 202 -20.53 -1.42 -20.68
C VAL A 202 -19.66 -2.21 -21.66
N LYS A 203 -18.34 -2.16 -21.50
CA LYS A 203 -17.42 -2.94 -22.36
C LYS A 203 -17.57 -4.45 -22.12
N LEU A 204 -17.66 -4.88 -20.86
CA LEU A 204 -17.91 -6.28 -20.52
C LEU A 204 -19.21 -6.76 -21.17
N CYS A 205 -20.32 -6.05 -20.93
CA CYS A 205 -21.62 -6.38 -21.49
C CYS A 205 -21.59 -6.45 -23.03
N ARG A 206 -20.89 -5.52 -23.70
CA ARG A 206 -20.73 -5.54 -25.16
C ARG A 206 -20.06 -6.82 -25.69
N PHE A 207 -18.99 -7.29 -25.04
CA PHE A 207 -18.31 -8.52 -25.47
C PHE A 207 -19.11 -9.78 -25.15
N MET A 208 -19.96 -9.71 -24.13
CA MET A 208 -20.79 -10.82 -23.67
C MET A 208 -22.18 -10.84 -24.31
N ASP A 209 -22.47 -9.94 -25.25
CA ASP A 209 -23.79 -9.79 -25.88
C ASP A 209 -24.93 -9.58 -24.85
N MET A 210 -24.67 -8.73 -23.86
CA MET A 210 -25.60 -8.38 -22.79
C MET A 210 -25.97 -6.90 -22.84
N GLU A 211 -27.21 -6.58 -22.44
CA GLU A 211 -27.62 -5.18 -22.26
C GLU A 211 -26.97 -4.59 -21.00
N PRO A 212 -26.25 -3.46 -21.10
CA PRO A 212 -25.59 -2.86 -19.95
C PRO A 212 -26.57 -2.10 -19.05
N LEU A 213 -26.18 -1.89 -17.79
CA LEU A 213 -26.91 -0.95 -16.93
C LEU A 213 -26.91 0.46 -17.51
N GLN A 214 -28.05 1.14 -17.41
CA GLN A 214 -28.10 2.58 -17.61
C GLN A 214 -27.26 3.31 -16.54
N HIS A 215 -26.64 4.43 -16.94
CA HIS A 215 -25.76 5.21 -16.05
C HIS A 215 -26.48 5.69 -14.78
N LYS A 216 -27.77 6.07 -14.88
CA LYS A 216 -28.59 6.50 -13.72
C LYS A 216 -28.76 5.37 -12.70
N SER A 217 -29.09 4.16 -13.17
CA SER A 217 -29.21 2.97 -12.31
C SER A 217 -27.87 2.61 -11.69
N TYR A 218 -26.80 2.57 -12.50
CA TYR A 218 -25.44 2.32 -12.01
C TYR A 218 -25.06 3.30 -10.89
N SER A 219 -25.32 4.60 -11.07
CA SER A 219 -25.02 5.64 -10.09
C SER A 219 -25.79 5.46 -8.77
N ARG A 220 -27.03 4.92 -8.80
CA ARG A 220 -27.80 4.59 -7.59
C ARG A 220 -27.13 3.46 -6.80
N HIS A 221 -26.69 2.40 -7.49
CA HIS A 221 -25.97 1.30 -6.87
C HIS A 221 -24.60 1.75 -6.33
N VAL A 222 -23.88 2.64 -7.03
CA VAL A 222 -22.62 3.22 -6.53
C VAL A 222 -22.83 3.88 -5.18
N LYS A 223 -23.90 4.67 -4.99
CA LYS A 223 -24.19 5.32 -3.69
C LYS A 223 -24.36 4.29 -2.58
N ALA A 224 -25.17 3.25 -2.79
CA ALA A 224 -25.42 2.27 -1.73
C ALA A 224 -24.24 1.30 -1.52
N VAL A 225 -23.42 1.00 -2.55
CA VAL A 225 -22.13 0.32 -2.34
C VAL A 225 -21.15 1.21 -1.55
N THR A 226 -21.17 2.51 -1.79
CA THR A 226 -20.34 3.47 -1.03
C THR A 226 -20.77 3.51 0.43
N ALA A 227 -22.07 3.61 0.69
CA ALA A 227 -22.63 3.55 2.05
C ALA A 227 -22.24 2.24 2.76
N ALA A 228 -22.38 1.08 2.11
CA ALA A 228 -21.97 -0.19 2.68
C ALA A 228 -20.46 -0.23 3.01
N ASN A 229 -19.60 0.26 2.12
CA ASN A 229 -18.16 0.36 2.41
C ASN A 229 -17.85 1.31 3.59
N MET A 230 -18.60 2.40 3.75
CA MET A 230 -18.46 3.31 4.89
C MET A 230 -18.85 2.63 6.21
N THR A 231 -19.95 1.88 6.23
CA THR A 231 -20.36 1.09 7.40
C THR A 231 -19.31 0.04 7.76
N VAL A 232 -18.80 -0.70 6.76
CA VAL A 232 -17.75 -1.70 6.97
C VAL A 232 -16.49 -1.08 7.54
N VAL A 233 -15.99 0.01 6.95
CA VAL A 233 -14.75 0.64 7.44
C VAL A 233 -14.93 1.24 8.84
N SER A 234 -16.10 1.82 9.14
CA SER A 234 -16.40 2.31 10.49
C SER A 234 -16.34 1.19 11.53
N SER A 235 -16.96 0.04 11.25
CA SER A 235 -16.88 -1.12 12.15
C SER A 235 -15.45 -1.64 12.32
N LEU A 236 -14.63 -1.56 11.27
CA LEU A 236 -13.22 -1.96 11.32
C LEU A 236 -12.34 -0.96 12.07
N PHE A 237 -12.73 0.31 12.14
CA PHE A 237 -12.09 1.29 13.00
C PHE A 237 -12.42 1.05 14.47
N ASP A 238 -13.64 0.63 14.79
CA ASP A 238 -14.00 0.21 16.16
C ASP A 238 -13.17 -1.00 16.59
N ASP A 239 -13.01 -1.97 15.69
CA ASP A 239 -12.18 -3.15 15.92
C ASP A 239 -10.70 -2.80 16.06
N ALA A 240 -10.17 -1.93 15.20
CA ALA A 240 -8.80 -1.46 15.29
C ALA A 240 -8.54 -0.71 16.60
N ALA A 241 -9.49 0.12 17.04
CA ALA A 241 -9.39 0.83 18.32
C ALA A 241 -9.33 -0.15 19.50
N LYS A 242 -10.17 -1.20 19.49
CA LYS A 242 -10.11 -2.27 20.50
C LYS A 242 -8.76 -2.99 20.49
N THR A 243 -8.24 -3.35 19.31
CA THR A 243 -6.93 -3.99 19.18
C THR A 243 -5.80 -3.12 19.73
N VAL A 244 -5.77 -1.83 19.39
CA VAL A 244 -4.76 -0.89 19.91
C VAL A 244 -4.86 -0.80 21.42
N ARG A 245 -6.07 -0.59 21.96
CA ARG A 245 -6.30 -0.48 23.41
C ARG A 245 -5.86 -1.74 24.15
N GLN A 246 -6.17 -2.92 23.61
CA GLN A 246 -5.73 -4.20 24.18
C GLN A 246 -4.20 -4.33 24.20
N MET A 247 -3.51 -3.98 23.12
CA MET A 247 -2.04 -4.00 23.09
C MET A 247 -1.41 -3.05 24.11
N TYR A 248 -2.02 -1.89 24.34
CA TYR A 248 -1.52 -0.94 25.35
C TYR A 248 -1.78 -1.45 26.77
N ARG A 249 -2.93 -2.07 27.03
CA ARG A 249 -3.24 -2.73 28.32
C ARG A 249 -2.26 -3.83 28.70
N GLU A 250 -1.81 -4.61 27.72
CA GLU A 250 -0.81 -5.66 27.95
C GLU A 250 0.53 -5.10 28.43
N ARG A 251 0.83 -3.83 28.12
CA ARG A 251 2.04 -3.13 28.58
C ARG A 251 1.79 -2.35 29.87
N ASP A 252 0.59 -1.83 30.05
CA ASP A 252 0.17 -1.07 31.23
C ASP A 252 -1.25 -1.50 31.67
N PRO A 253 -1.35 -2.42 32.65
CA PRO A 253 -2.63 -2.91 33.15
C PRO A 253 -3.52 -1.85 33.81
N SER A 254 -3.03 -0.65 34.09
CA SER A 254 -3.82 0.45 34.65
C SER A 254 -4.81 1.07 33.64
N ILE A 255 -4.63 0.78 32.35
CA ILE A 255 -5.45 1.30 31.26
C ILE A 255 -6.86 0.69 31.28
N THR A 256 -7.85 1.54 31.58
CA THR A 256 -9.27 1.19 31.57
C THR A 256 -9.93 1.38 30.20
N ASP A 257 -11.22 1.05 30.05
CA ASP A 257 -11.99 1.35 28.83
C ASP A 257 -12.17 2.86 28.62
N ASP A 258 -12.28 3.62 29.70
CA ASP A 258 -12.47 5.08 29.66
C ASP A 258 -11.16 5.88 29.51
N SER A 259 -10.01 5.20 29.57
CA SER A 259 -8.71 5.85 29.44
C SER A 259 -8.51 6.45 28.05
N VAL A 260 -8.00 7.67 27.97
CA VAL A 260 -7.60 8.27 26.70
C VAL A 260 -6.14 7.91 26.42
N LEU A 261 -5.86 7.23 25.30
CA LEU A 261 -4.51 6.77 24.99
C LEU A 261 -3.76 7.75 24.08
N ASP A 262 -2.51 7.99 24.42
CA ASP A 262 -1.58 8.79 23.63
C ASP A 262 -0.85 7.89 22.63
N LEU A 263 -1.13 8.10 21.35
CA LEU A 263 -0.66 7.24 20.28
C LEU A 263 0.39 7.94 19.42
N THR A 264 1.37 7.15 18.99
CA THR A 264 2.25 7.51 17.88
C THR A 264 1.63 7.03 16.57
N VAL A 265 1.38 7.95 15.65
CA VAL A 265 0.71 7.67 14.39
C VAL A 265 1.50 8.15 13.19
N THR A 266 1.34 7.50 12.04
CA THR A 266 1.78 8.03 10.76
C THR A 266 0.61 8.70 10.05
N PHE A 267 0.86 9.87 9.46
CA PHE A 267 -0.11 10.62 8.68
C PHE A 267 0.53 11.07 7.37
N ASP A 268 -0.21 10.95 6.27
CA ASP A 268 0.21 11.39 4.94
C ASP A 268 -1.02 11.66 4.07
N GLY A 269 -0.95 12.74 3.29
CA GLY A 269 -1.97 13.11 2.31
C GLY A 269 -1.80 12.39 0.98
N SER A 270 -2.91 12.11 0.29
CA SER A 270 -2.88 11.62 -1.09
C SER A 270 -3.91 12.29 -1.98
N TRP A 271 -3.52 12.57 -3.22
CA TRP A 271 -4.37 13.29 -4.18
C TRP A 271 -4.73 12.44 -5.39
N MET A 272 -5.95 12.62 -5.87
CA MET A 272 -6.45 11.92 -7.06
C MET A 272 -5.67 12.27 -8.33
N LYS A 273 -5.23 13.52 -8.49
CA LYS A 273 -4.34 13.94 -9.59
C LYS A 273 -2.97 14.31 -9.06
N ARG A 274 -1.92 13.99 -9.82
CA ARG A 274 -0.56 14.48 -9.54
C ARG A 274 -0.50 15.98 -9.84
N GLY A 275 0.16 16.74 -8.97
CA GLY A 275 0.31 18.21 -9.08
C GLY A 275 -0.65 18.99 -8.17
N HIS A 276 -0.55 20.32 -8.20
CA HIS A 276 -1.20 21.22 -7.23
C HIS A 276 -2.68 21.55 -7.53
N ASN A 277 -3.34 20.82 -8.44
CA ASN A 277 -4.70 21.12 -8.93
C ASN A 277 -5.65 19.91 -8.78
N SER A 278 -5.46 19.08 -7.76
CA SER A 278 -6.37 17.97 -7.50
C SER A 278 -7.68 18.50 -6.90
N LEU A 279 -8.81 17.94 -7.36
CA LEU A 279 -10.13 18.27 -6.83
C LEU A 279 -10.51 17.45 -5.59
N TYR A 280 -9.76 16.38 -5.33
CA TYR A 280 -9.96 15.49 -4.20
C TYR A 280 -8.64 15.20 -3.50
N GLY A 281 -8.71 15.14 -2.18
CA GLY A 281 -7.61 14.81 -1.28
C GLY A 281 -8.09 13.78 -0.26
N ILE A 282 -7.16 12.96 0.21
CA ILE A 282 -7.39 11.92 1.21
C ILE A 282 -6.34 12.10 2.29
N GLY A 283 -6.73 11.99 3.56
CA GLY A 283 -5.80 11.81 4.68
C GLY A 283 -6.16 10.52 5.42
N CYS A 284 -5.15 9.77 5.85
CA CYS A 284 -5.33 8.55 6.64
C CYS A 284 -4.35 8.56 7.82
N VAL A 285 -4.83 8.13 8.99
CA VAL A 285 -4.02 7.95 10.19
C VAL A 285 -3.79 6.46 10.41
N VAL A 286 -2.53 6.07 10.62
CA VAL A 286 -2.15 4.68 10.90
C VAL A 286 -1.42 4.63 12.23
N ASP A 287 -1.86 3.76 13.13
CA ASP A 287 -1.13 3.49 14.37
C ASP A 287 0.22 2.83 14.07
N VAL A 288 1.29 3.34 14.69
CA VAL A 288 2.65 2.88 14.39
C VAL A 288 2.94 1.50 14.97
N GLU A 289 2.34 1.15 16.11
CA GLU A 289 2.62 -0.10 16.80
C GLU A 289 1.93 -1.29 16.10
N THR A 290 0.62 -1.19 15.89
CA THR A 290 -0.19 -2.22 15.23
C THR A 290 -0.09 -2.17 13.70
N GLY A 291 0.15 -1.00 13.10
CA GLY A 291 0.10 -0.77 11.67
C GLY A 291 -1.32 -0.73 11.08
N LEU A 292 -2.35 -0.65 11.94
CA LEU A 292 -3.76 -0.54 11.56
C LEU A 292 -4.13 0.93 11.27
N VAL A 293 -4.93 1.14 10.24
CA VAL A 293 -5.54 2.44 9.95
C VAL A 293 -6.63 2.69 10.99
N LEU A 294 -6.59 3.83 11.66
CA LEU A 294 -7.53 4.19 12.72
C LEU A 294 -8.67 5.10 12.23
N ASP A 295 -8.38 5.97 11.25
CA ASP A 295 -9.39 6.87 10.68
C ASP A 295 -8.95 7.36 9.28
N LEU A 296 -9.91 7.88 8.51
CA LEU A 296 -9.72 8.47 7.18
C LEU A 296 -10.61 9.71 6.95
N ALA A 297 -10.11 10.63 6.14
CA ALA A 297 -10.85 11.80 5.68
C ALA A 297 -10.73 11.93 4.17
N VAL A 298 -11.86 12.14 3.48
CA VAL A 298 -11.91 12.39 2.04
C VAL A 298 -12.48 13.78 1.80
N LEU A 299 -11.66 14.65 1.22
CA LEU A 299 -11.99 16.03 0.95
C LEU A 299 -12.19 16.29 -0.54
N SER A 300 -13.02 17.28 -0.82
CA SER A 300 -13.42 17.66 -2.16
C SER A 300 -13.58 19.17 -2.30
N LEU A 301 -12.92 19.70 -3.32
CA LEU A 301 -13.10 21.05 -3.83
C LEU A 301 -14.21 21.13 -4.90
N TYR A 302 -14.87 20.02 -5.20
CA TYR A 302 -15.70 19.90 -6.39
C TYR A 302 -17.07 19.29 -6.14
N CYS A 303 -18.10 20.02 -6.57
CA CYS A 303 -19.44 19.48 -6.73
C CYS A 303 -19.90 19.68 -8.18
N GLN A 304 -20.24 18.57 -8.86
CA GLN A 304 -20.75 18.60 -10.24
C GLN A 304 -22.01 19.46 -10.36
N ARG A 305 -22.93 19.39 -9.39
CA ARG A 305 -24.18 20.17 -9.38
C ARG A 305 -23.87 21.66 -9.28
N CYS A 306 -22.95 22.05 -8.39
CA CYS A 306 -22.48 23.43 -8.28
C CYS A 306 -21.82 23.92 -9.58
N ALA A 307 -20.98 23.09 -10.21
CA ALA A 307 -20.32 23.46 -11.47
C ALA A 307 -21.34 23.72 -12.60
N ILE A 308 -22.36 22.86 -12.72
CA ILE A 308 -23.46 23.02 -13.70
C ILE A 308 -24.26 24.28 -13.38
N ALA A 309 -24.69 24.47 -12.13
CA ALA A 309 -25.47 25.63 -11.73
C ALA A 309 -24.72 26.95 -11.95
N LYS A 310 -23.42 27.00 -11.63
CA LYS A 310 -22.55 28.15 -11.94
C LYS A 310 -22.51 28.45 -13.44
N SER A 311 -22.43 27.41 -14.28
CA SER A 311 -22.44 27.56 -15.73
C SER A 311 -23.77 28.12 -16.24
N GLN A 312 -24.89 27.56 -15.77
CA GLN A 312 -26.25 27.95 -16.18
C GLN A 312 -26.64 29.35 -15.67
N CYS A 313 -26.14 29.77 -14.51
CA CYS A 313 -26.48 31.04 -13.89
C CYS A 313 -25.39 32.12 -14.09
N ARG A 314 -24.47 31.96 -15.05
CA ARG A 314 -23.34 32.88 -15.28
C ARG A 314 -23.72 34.37 -15.33
N ARG A 315 -24.87 34.69 -15.91
CA ARG A 315 -25.36 36.07 -16.09
C ARG A 315 -26.35 36.53 -15.01
N ASN A 316 -26.73 35.67 -14.06
CA ASN A 316 -27.73 35.99 -13.05
C ASN A 316 -27.28 35.45 -11.68
N ARG A 317 -26.58 36.30 -10.93
CA ARG A 317 -26.04 35.95 -9.62
C ARG A 317 -27.13 35.72 -8.58
N ALA A 318 -28.25 36.44 -8.64
CA ALA A 318 -29.38 36.25 -7.74
C ALA A 318 -30.05 34.86 -7.93
N LYS A 319 -30.14 34.37 -9.18
CA LYS A 319 -30.61 33.02 -9.48
C LYS A 319 -29.64 31.96 -8.96
N PHE A 320 -28.34 32.19 -9.07
CA PHE A 320 -27.33 31.28 -8.53
C PHE A 320 -27.40 31.19 -7.00
N ASN A 321 -27.51 32.32 -6.30
CA ASN A 321 -27.58 32.35 -4.84
C ASN A 321 -28.82 31.61 -4.33
N ARG A 322 -30.01 31.87 -4.90
CA ARG A 322 -31.23 31.11 -4.56
C ARG A 322 -31.07 29.60 -4.77
N TRP A 323 -30.40 29.19 -5.84
CA TRP A 323 -30.10 27.78 -6.07
C TRP A 323 -29.12 27.24 -5.02
N LEU A 324 -28.09 28.00 -4.67
CA LEU A 324 -27.09 27.61 -3.67
C LEU A 324 -27.73 27.43 -2.29
N ASP A 325 -28.63 28.33 -1.90
CA ASP A 325 -29.37 28.25 -0.63
C ASP A 325 -30.24 26.98 -0.57
N SER A 326 -30.78 26.54 -1.71
CA SER A 326 -31.53 25.28 -1.81
C SER A 326 -30.65 24.02 -1.94
N HIS A 327 -29.33 24.16 -2.09
CA HIS A 327 -28.41 23.05 -2.38
C HIS A 327 -27.84 22.42 -1.10
N THR A 328 -28.60 21.50 -0.51
CA THR A 328 -28.23 20.82 0.74
C THR A 328 -27.21 19.69 0.56
N GLU A 329 -27.29 18.90 -0.51
CA GLU A 329 -26.38 17.78 -0.78
C GLU A 329 -25.13 18.19 -1.59
N CYS A 330 -24.30 19.07 -1.05
CA CYS A 330 -23.09 19.51 -1.72
C CYS A 330 -21.94 18.51 -1.55
N ASN A 331 -21.37 18.03 -2.66
CA ASN A 331 -20.16 17.20 -2.62
C ASN A 331 -18.89 18.01 -2.34
N GLN A 332 -18.94 19.34 -2.39
CA GLN A 332 -17.81 20.17 -2.01
C GLN A 332 -17.84 20.35 -0.49
N ASN A 333 -16.97 19.64 0.21
CA ASN A 333 -16.83 19.67 1.66
C ASN A 333 -15.58 20.43 2.13
N TYR A 334 -14.78 20.97 1.21
CA TYR A 334 -13.63 21.80 1.53
C TYR A 334 -13.58 23.07 0.68
N ARG A 335 -13.09 24.16 1.28
CA ARG A 335 -12.89 25.46 0.63
C ARG A 335 -11.45 25.89 0.87
N GLY A 336 -10.62 25.81 -0.17
CA GLY A 336 -9.21 26.17 -0.07
C GLY A 336 -8.42 25.73 -1.29
N THR A 337 -7.12 25.50 -1.10
CA THR A 337 -6.23 25.03 -2.16
C THR A 337 -6.10 23.51 -2.16
N SER A 338 -5.71 22.91 -3.28
CA SER A 338 -5.50 21.46 -3.33
C SER A 338 -4.51 20.97 -2.26
N GLY A 339 -3.45 21.75 -1.98
CA GLY A 339 -2.48 21.41 -0.95
C GLY A 339 -3.01 21.59 0.48
N GLY A 340 -3.95 22.51 0.69
CA GLY A 340 -4.57 22.73 2.00
C GLY A 340 -5.48 21.59 2.48
N MET A 341 -5.95 20.71 1.58
CA MET A 341 -6.73 19.53 1.96
C MET A 341 -5.97 18.60 2.92
N GLU A 342 -4.64 18.52 2.83
CA GLU A 342 -3.88 17.69 3.77
C GLU A 342 -3.92 18.24 5.20
N VAL A 343 -3.88 19.57 5.35
CA VAL A 343 -3.97 20.25 6.65
C VAL A 343 -5.36 20.10 7.24
N GLU A 344 -6.39 20.34 6.43
CA GLU A 344 -7.80 20.15 6.81
C GLU A 344 -8.09 18.70 7.20
N ALA A 345 -7.59 17.73 6.41
CA ALA A 345 -7.77 16.32 6.73
C ALA A 345 -7.13 15.96 8.07
N ALA A 346 -5.94 16.50 8.36
CA ALA A 346 -5.29 16.30 9.66
C ALA A 346 -6.14 16.88 10.80
N GLU A 347 -6.63 18.12 10.68
CA GLU A 347 -7.50 18.73 11.70
C GLU A 347 -8.74 17.88 11.97
N ILE A 348 -9.42 17.42 10.91
CA ILE A 348 -10.60 16.56 11.03
C ILE A 348 -10.27 15.27 11.79
N LEU A 349 -9.17 14.62 11.45
CA LEU A 349 -8.79 13.32 12.02
C LEU A 349 -8.34 13.44 13.48
N TRP A 350 -7.60 14.51 13.82
CA TRP A 350 -7.17 14.76 15.19
C TRP A 350 -8.35 15.12 16.10
N ASN A 351 -9.33 15.89 15.63
CA ASN A 351 -10.52 16.18 16.42
C ASN A 351 -11.36 14.91 16.69
N ARG A 352 -11.55 14.07 15.67
CA ARG A 352 -12.33 12.81 15.81
C ARG A 352 -11.64 11.74 16.64
N SER A 353 -10.32 11.82 16.83
CA SER A 353 -9.59 10.78 17.57
C SER A 353 -10.13 10.60 19.00
N MET A 354 -10.60 11.69 19.61
CA MET A 354 -11.18 11.71 20.95
C MET A 354 -12.47 10.90 21.04
N GLU A 355 -13.27 10.85 19.96
CA GLU A 355 -14.48 10.02 19.89
C GLU A 355 -14.17 8.52 20.03
N ARG A 356 -12.91 8.12 19.76
CA ARG A 356 -12.41 6.74 19.88
C ARG A 356 -11.52 6.55 21.11
N GLY A 357 -11.43 7.56 21.98
CA GLY A 357 -10.63 7.54 23.21
C GLY A 357 -9.13 7.59 22.95
N PHE A 358 -8.69 8.29 21.90
CA PHE A 358 -7.28 8.47 21.55
C PHE A 358 -6.89 9.94 21.39
N ARG A 359 -5.64 10.27 21.73
CA ARG A 359 -4.94 11.47 21.30
C ARG A 359 -3.76 11.07 20.44
N TYR A 360 -3.65 11.65 19.26
CA TYR A 360 -2.51 11.43 18.37
C TYR A 360 -1.39 12.41 18.74
N THR A 361 -0.65 12.09 19.81
CA THR A 361 0.35 12.99 20.39
C THR A 361 1.65 13.02 19.60
N THR A 362 2.04 11.92 18.96
CA THR A 362 3.26 11.87 18.14
C THR A 362 2.91 11.58 16.69
N MET A 363 3.29 12.49 15.79
CA MET A 363 3.10 12.31 14.35
C MET A 363 4.41 12.00 13.64
N VAL A 364 4.50 10.79 13.06
CA VAL A 364 5.55 10.42 12.11
C VAL A 364 5.16 10.94 10.74
N SER A 365 5.88 11.95 10.25
CA SER A 365 5.65 12.52 8.93
C SER A 365 6.93 12.70 8.13
N ASP A 366 6.80 13.10 6.88
CA ASP A 366 7.94 13.63 6.12
C ASP A 366 8.22 15.07 6.56
N GLY A 367 9.48 15.49 6.34
CA GLY A 367 10.04 16.85 6.46
C GLY A 367 9.20 17.94 7.13
N ASP A 368 9.10 19.11 6.51
CA ASP A 368 8.37 20.23 7.10
C ASP A 368 6.86 20.04 6.91
N SER A 369 6.22 19.38 7.87
CA SER A 369 4.78 19.13 7.85
C SER A 369 3.99 20.39 8.23
N LYS A 370 3.27 20.95 7.25
CA LYS A 370 2.31 22.05 7.48
C LYS A 370 1.17 21.60 8.39
N SER A 371 0.76 20.33 8.28
CA SER A 371 -0.28 19.75 9.12
C SER A 371 0.16 19.72 10.59
N PHE A 372 1.41 19.32 10.88
CA PHE A 372 1.94 19.38 12.25
C PHE A 372 1.86 20.79 12.83
N LYS A 373 2.45 21.76 12.11
CA LYS A 373 2.48 23.17 12.56
C LYS A 373 1.07 23.71 12.80
N HIS A 374 0.12 23.38 11.91
CA HIS A 374 -1.28 23.77 12.05
C HIS A 374 -1.92 23.18 13.30
N LEU A 375 -1.79 21.87 13.53
CA LEU A 375 -2.35 21.18 14.70
C LEU A 375 -1.77 21.68 16.02
N THR A 376 -0.45 21.92 16.07
CA THR A 376 0.22 22.51 17.24
C THR A 376 -0.29 23.91 17.53
N ASN A 377 -0.43 24.76 16.50
CA ASN A 377 -0.95 26.11 16.66
C ASN A 377 -2.43 26.13 17.07
N LEU A 378 -3.20 25.16 16.59
CA LEU A 378 -4.61 25.00 16.95
C LEU A 378 -4.79 24.53 18.40
N ARG A 379 -3.74 23.97 19.03
CA ARG A 379 -3.83 23.30 20.33
C ARG A 379 -4.98 22.30 20.35
N VAL A 380 -4.99 21.38 19.38
CA VAL A 380 -6.11 20.46 19.12
C VAL A 380 -6.50 19.58 20.32
N TYR A 381 -5.60 19.41 21.28
CA TYR A 381 -5.84 18.71 22.55
C TYR A 381 -5.60 19.60 23.80
N GLY A 382 -5.73 20.92 23.66
CA GLY A 382 -5.48 21.87 24.75
C GLY A 382 -4.00 21.95 25.13
N ASP A 383 -3.69 21.60 26.37
CA ASP A 383 -2.34 21.70 26.94
C ASP A 383 -1.44 20.49 26.63
N VAL A 384 -1.98 19.46 25.96
CA VAL A 384 -1.19 18.29 25.54
C VAL A 384 -0.30 18.66 24.36
N GLU A 385 1.02 18.55 24.56
CA GLU A 385 2.00 18.83 23.51
C GLU A 385 1.96 17.76 22.40
N LEU A 386 2.08 18.23 21.15
CA LEU A 386 2.26 17.36 20.00
C LEU A 386 3.75 17.26 19.68
N HIS A 387 4.21 16.04 19.43
CA HIS A 387 5.57 15.75 18.99
C HIS A 387 5.60 15.32 17.53
N LYS A 388 6.71 15.61 16.87
CA LYS A 388 6.94 15.22 15.49
C LYS A 388 8.14 14.30 15.39
N GLU A 389 7.95 13.20 14.68
CA GLU A 389 9.03 12.32 14.27
C GLU A 389 9.23 12.36 12.77
N GLU A 390 10.46 12.06 12.35
CA GLU A 390 10.84 12.04 10.95
C GLU A 390 10.82 10.62 10.42
N CYS A 391 10.21 10.44 9.25
CA CYS A 391 10.36 9.19 8.51
C CYS A 391 11.83 9.01 8.07
N VAL A 392 12.50 7.96 8.57
CA VAL A 392 13.93 7.72 8.27
C VAL A 392 14.22 7.53 6.79
N ASN A 393 13.29 6.95 6.03
CA ASN A 393 13.40 6.82 4.58
C ASN A 393 13.38 8.20 3.90
N HIS A 394 12.53 9.12 4.38
CA HIS A 394 12.43 10.48 3.85
C HIS A 394 13.66 11.31 4.20
N VAL A 395 14.21 11.18 5.41
CA VAL A 395 15.45 11.87 5.79
C VAL A 395 16.62 11.44 4.91
N ALA A 396 16.78 10.13 4.65
CA ALA A 396 17.80 9.66 3.71
C ALA A 396 17.58 10.21 2.28
N LYS A 397 16.35 10.15 1.75
CA LYS A 397 16.01 10.73 0.44
C LYS A 397 16.30 12.24 0.37
N ARG A 398 16.20 12.97 1.49
CA ARG A 398 16.57 14.40 1.57
C ARG A 398 18.06 14.59 1.31
N LEU A 399 18.93 13.73 1.84
CA LEU A 399 20.37 13.77 1.54
C LEU A 399 20.62 13.60 0.05
N GLY A 400 20.15 12.51 -0.56
CA GLY A 400 20.39 12.28 -1.99
C GLY A 400 19.77 13.35 -2.89
N THR A 401 18.64 13.93 -2.49
CA THR A 401 18.04 15.07 -3.18
C THR A 401 18.91 16.33 -3.08
N ALA A 402 19.45 16.62 -1.90
CA ALA A 402 20.36 17.74 -1.69
C ALA A 402 21.65 17.58 -2.50
N LEU A 403 22.24 16.37 -2.52
CA LEU A 403 23.43 16.06 -3.33
C LEU A 403 23.15 16.21 -4.84
N ARG A 404 21.99 15.72 -5.32
CA ARG A 404 21.59 15.90 -6.73
C ARG A 404 21.41 17.37 -7.10
N LYS A 405 20.82 18.18 -6.21
CA LYS A 405 20.70 19.63 -6.40
C LYS A 405 22.08 20.29 -6.44
N LEU A 406 22.99 19.90 -5.54
CA LEU A 406 24.35 20.42 -5.47
C LEU A 406 25.16 20.10 -6.75
N ALA A 407 25.09 18.87 -7.22
CA ALA A 407 25.72 18.44 -8.47
C ALA A 407 25.19 19.22 -9.69
N ALA A 408 23.92 19.63 -9.66
CA ALA A 408 23.29 20.44 -10.71
C ALA A 408 23.60 21.94 -10.59
N SER A 409 23.72 22.48 -9.37
CA SER A 409 23.97 23.90 -9.12
C SER A 409 25.43 24.29 -9.34
N GLY A 410 26.39 23.39 -9.10
CA GLY A 410 27.81 23.67 -9.36
C GLY A 410 28.06 24.17 -10.78
N LYS A 411 27.37 23.58 -11.78
CA LYS A 411 27.46 24.02 -13.18
C LYS A 411 27.11 25.49 -13.42
N LYS A 412 26.29 26.10 -12.55
CA LYS A 412 25.88 27.50 -12.64
C LYS A 412 26.88 28.45 -11.96
N SER A 413 27.63 27.95 -10.98
CA SER A 413 28.63 28.72 -10.22
C SER A 413 30.05 28.59 -10.79
N GLY A 414 30.21 28.04 -12.00
CA GLY A 414 31.51 27.80 -12.62
C GLY A 414 32.29 26.58 -12.07
N VAL A 415 31.77 25.90 -11.05
CA VAL A 415 32.42 24.77 -10.36
C VAL A 415 31.79 23.43 -10.74
N THR A 416 32.55 22.51 -11.33
CA THR A 416 32.01 21.23 -11.80
C THR A 416 32.02 20.16 -10.69
N LEU A 417 30.99 20.20 -9.82
CA LEU A 417 30.82 19.25 -8.70
C LEU A 417 30.30 17.86 -9.12
N GLY A 418 29.54 17.80 -10.22
CA GLY A 418 28.99 16.55 -10.78
C GLY A 418 29.67 16.13 -12.08
N GLY A 419 29.30 14.96 -12.62
CA GLY A 419 29.78 14.49 -13.93
C GLY A 419 30.43 13.11 -13.89
N ARG A 420 31.20 12.78 -14.94
CA ARG A 420 32.00 11.54 -15.00
C ARG A 420 33.41 11.87 -14.52
N GLY A 421 33.86 11.22 -13.44
CA GLY A 421 35.19 11.43 -12.87
C GLY A 421 35.28 10.92 -11.44
N PHE A 422 36.47 10.45 -11.04
CA PHE A 422 36.79 10.11 -9.66
C PHE A 422 36.68 11.38 -8.79
N GLY A 423 36.20 11.25 -7.54
CA GLY A 423 36.08 12.40 -6.65
C GLY A 423 34.86 13.30 -6.89
N ARG A 424 33.93 12.94 -7.80
CA ARG A 424 32.75 13.74 -8.18
C ARG A 424 31.43 13.14 -7.70
N LEU A 425 30.40 13.97 -7.63
CA LEU A 425 29.02 13.55 -7.38
C LEU A 425 28.42 12.87 -8.62
N THR A 426 28.78 11.60 -8.82
CA THR A 426 28.14 10.73 -9.82
C THR A 426 26.79 10.23 -9.29
N GLY A 427 25.92 9.75 -10.19
CA GLY A 427 24.65 9.13 -9.79
C GLY A 427 24.85 7.99 -8.79
N ASN A 428 25.85 7.13 -9.02
CA ASN A 428 26.18 6.02 -8.14
C ASN A 428 26.72 6.49 -6.78
N THR A 429 27.62 7.49 -6.76
CA THR A 429 28.16 8.09 -5.53
C THR A 429 27.03 8.64 -4.67
N MET A 430 26.13 9.43 -5.26
CA MET A 430 25.00 10.02 -4.53
C MET A 430 24.05 8.97 -3.97
N SER A 431 23.73 7.93 -4.75
CA SER A 431 22.89 6.83 -4.27
C SER A 431 23.53 6.05 -3.13
N LYS A 432 24.84 5.79 -3.19
CA LYS A 432 25.58 5.10 -2.11
C LYS A 432 25.69 5.94 -0.84
N LEU A 433 25.93 7.25 -0.96
CA LEU A 433 25.94 8.14 0.20
C LEU A 433 24.56 8.25 0.86
N GLU A 434 23.48 8.30 0.05
CA GLU A 434 22.10 8.18 0.54
C GLU A 434 21.86 6.85 1.28
N GLU A 435 22.35 5.73 0.74
CA GLU A 435 22.27 4.42 1.39
C GLU A 435 23.07 4.36 2.69
N TYR A 436 24.31 4.86 2.72
CA TYR A 436 25.14 4.88 3.93
C TYR A 436 24.53 5.73 5.03
N TYR A 437 24.00 6.89 4.68
CA TYR A 437 23.25 7.73 5.61
C TYR A 437 22.03 6.98 6.19
N TYR A 438 21.25 6.32 5.33
CA TYR A 438 20.12 5.50 5.78
C TYR A 438 20.55 4.38 6.74
N LEU A 439 21.63 3.66 6.43
CA LEU A 439 22.16 2.60 7.28
C LEU A 439 22.69 3.15 8.61
N ALA A 440 23.34 4.31 8.61
CA ALA A 440 23.80 4.98 9.83
C ALA A 440 22.63 5.37 10.75
N VAL A 441 21.58 5.97 10.20
CA VAL A 441 20.37 6.32 10.98
C VAL A 441 19.67 5.07 11.48
N ARG A 442 19.40 4.09 10.60
CA ARG A 442 18.64 2.89 10.97
C ARG A 442 19.41 1.93 11.87
N GLY A 443 20.73 1.88 11.78
CA GLY A 443 21.59 1.03 12.61
C GLY A 443 21.77 1.55 14.03
N ASN A 444 21.55 2.85 14.26
CA ASN A 444 21.80 3.52 15.55
C ASN A 444 20.52 4.08 16.21
N THR A 445 19.35 3.49 15.93
CA THR A 445 18.10 3.82 16.64
C THR A 445 18.28 3.77 18.16
N GLY A 446 17.70 4.73 18.87
CA GLY A 446 17.86 4.90 20.32
C GLY A 446 19.22 5.47 20.78
N LYS A 447 20.19 5.70 19.88
CA LYS A 447 21.56 6.12 20.23
C LYS A 447 21.97 7.39 19.48
N LEU A 448 21.60 8.57 19.99
CA LEU A 448 21.76 9.85 19.28
C LEU A 448 23.21 10.16 18.87
N ASN A 449 24.15 10.13 19.81
CA ASN A 449 25.55 10.46 19.50
C ASN A 449 26.17 9.44 18.54
N LYS A 450 25.92 8.14 18.75
CA LYS A 450 26.36 7.09 17.80
C LYS A 450 25.76 7.27 16.41
N MET A 451 24.50 7.71 16.32
CA MET A 451 23.84 8.00 15.05
C MET A 451 24.52 9.17 14.34
N HIS A 452 24.78 10.26 15.06
CA HIS A 452 25.52 11.41 14.55
C HIS A 452 26.90 11.01 14.02
N ASP A 453 27.66 10.27 14.83
CA ASP A 453 29.03 9.88 14.48
C ASP A 453 29.07 8.90 13.32
N ALA A 454 28.12 7.97 13.23
CA ALA A 454 28.00 7.06 12.10
C ALA A 454 27.62 7.77 10.79
N VAL A 455 26.79 8.82 10.87
CA VAL A 455 26.48 9.68 9.70
C VAL A 455 27.76 10.38 9.24
N TRP A 456 28.51 10.99 10.15
CA TRP A 456 29.77 11.67 9.83
C TRP A 456 30.87 10.72 9.34
N ALA A 457 30.96 9.51 9.89
CA ALA A 457 31.88 8.48 9.43
C ALA A 457 31.74 8.20 7.93
N SER A 458 30.51 8.21 7.40
CA SER A 458 30.28 8.02 5.96
C SER A 458 30.82 9.17 5.11
N PHE A 459 30.79 10.40 5.62
CA PHE A 459 31.34 11.58 4.95
C PHE A 459 32.88 11.60 5.05
N ASP A 460 33.42 11.39 6.25
CA ASP A 460 34.85 11.39 6.51
C ASP A 460 35.54 10.32 5.64
N HIS A 461 34.99 9.10 5.62
CA HIS A 461 35.43 8.01 4.75
C HIS A 461 35.42 8.39 3.26
N ALA A 462 34.36 9.06 2.79
CA ALA A 462 34.24 9.47 1.40
C ALA A 462 35.21 10.60 1.02
N SER A 463 35.63 11.44 1.97
CA SER A 463 36.56 12.55 1.76
C SER A 463 38.04 12.21 2.06
N SER A 464 38.30 10.99 2.55
CA SER A 464 39.62 10.51 2.94
C SER A 464 40.55 10.27 1.74
N THR A 465 41.83 10.58 1.89
CA THR A 465 42.89 10.29 0.89
C THR A 465 44.08 9.55 1.53
N ASP A 466 45.00 9.05 0.71
CA ASP A 466 46.21 8.39 1.20
C ASP A 466 47.11 9.35 2.00
N GLU A 467 47.14 10.63 1.63
CA GLU A 467 47.90 11.70 2.32
C GLU A 467 47.19 12.23 3.56
N LYS A 468 45.85 12.18 3.58
CA LYS A 468 45.00 12.66 4.69
C LYS A 468 43.94 11.61 5.02
N PRO A 469 44.33 10.52 5.72
CA PRO A 469 43.40 9.48 6.13
C PRO A 469 42.42 10.03 7.19
N GLN A 470 41.12 9.84 7.00
CA GLN A 470 40.05 10.32 7.88
C GLN A 470 39.11 9.16 8.24
N HIS A 471 39.59 8.23 9.07
CA HIS A 471 38.86 7.00 9.43
C HIS A 471 38.55 6.87 10.92
N ASP A 472 38.82 7.91 11.73
CA ASP A 472 38.68 7.85 13.19
C ASP A 472 37.25 7.57 13.67
N ARG A 473 36.25 8.08 12.92
CA ARG A 473 34.83 7.79 13.20
C ARG A 473 34.31 6.50 12.56
N CYS A 474 35.10 5.87 11.69
CA CYS A 474 34.72 4.58 11.14
C CYS A 474 34.77 3.53 12.24
N PRO A 475 33.88 2.52 12.21
CA PRO A 475 33.92 1.49 13.22
C PRO A 475 35.23 0.69 13.12
N VAL A 476 35.76 0.26 14.25
CA VAL A 476 37.06 -0.44 14.37
C VAL A 476 36.90 -1.96 14.23
N GLY A 477 37.99 -2.72 14.15
CA GLY A 477 37.94 -4.19 14.16
C GLY A 477 37.84 -4.87 12.79
N ALA A 478 38.07 -6.19 12.77
CA ALA A 478 38.17 -7.00 11.55
C ALA A 478 36.86 -7.08 10.74
N ASP A 479 35.72 -6.84 11.40
CA ASP A 479 34.39 -6.78 10.79
C ASP A 479 34.00 -5.37 10.31
N SER A 480 34.90 -4.39 10.42
CA SER A 480 34.65 -3.04 9.94
C SER A 480 34.35 -3.03 8.44
N TRP A 481 33.34 -2.24 8.06
CA TRP A 481 33.08 -1.93 6.65
C TRP A 481 34.14 -0.97 6.08
N CYS A 482 34.87 -0.27 6.93
CA CYS A 482 35.96 0.60 6.53
C CYS A 482 37.21 -0.24 6.28
N PHE A 483 37.69 -0.25 5.02
CA PHE A 483 38.87 -1.01 4.63
C PHE A 483 40.11 -0.64 5.47
N TYR A 484 40.22 0.63 5.87
CA TYR A 484 41.36 1.14 6.62
C TYR A 484 41.38 0.59 8.04
N GLN A 485 40.27 0.75 8.77
CA GLN A 485 40.14 0.21 10.13
C GLN A 485 40.23 -1.32 10.17
N LYS A 486 39.65 -1.98 9.15
CA LYS A 486 39.76 -3.43 9.00
C LYS A 486 41.21 -3.88 8.85
N ALA A 487 41.99 -3.23 8.00
CA ALA A 487 43.39 -3.56 7.78
C ALA A 487 44.22 -3.38 9.07
N LEU A 488 44.02 -2.27 9.78
CA LEU A 488 44.68 -2.04 11.07
C LEU A 488 44.36 -3.14 12.08
N ALA A 489 43.08 -3.52 12.20
CA ALA A 489 42.66 -4.56 13.13
C ALA A 489 43.17 -5.96 12.78
N THR A 490 43.44 -6.25 11.50
CA THR A 490 44.01 -7.52 11.05
C THR A 490 45.54 -7.51 10.94
N GLY A 491 46.20 -6.44 11.42
CA GLY A 491 47.66 -6.28 11.33
C GLY A 491 48.17 -6.08 9.90
N GLN A 492 47.30 -5.71 8.97
CA GLN A 492 47.63 -5.47 7.56
C GLN A 492 47.81 -3.97 7.30
N LYS A 493 48.66 -3.64 6.31
CA LYS A 493 48.76 -2.25 5.84
C LYS A 493 47.51 -1.87 5.04
N PRO A 494 46.86 -0.72 5.32
CA PRO A 494 45.73 -0.24 4.54
C PRO A 494 46.08 -0.08 3.05
N GLY A 495 45.19 -0.54 2.18
CA GLY A 495 45.33 -0.37 0.72
C GLY A 495 45.06 1.07 0.25
N PRO A 496 45.28 1.37 -1.04
CA PRO A 496 45.11 2.74 -1.56
C PRO A 496 43.64 3.16 -1.58
N HIS A 497 43.36 4.41 -1.20
CA HIS A 497 41.99 4.97 -1.14
C HIS A 497 41.30 4.97 -2.51
N ARG A 498 42.06 5.20 -3.59
CA ARG A 498 41.53 5.25 -4.96
C ARG A 498 40.81 3.96 -5.38
N VAL A 499 41.23 2.82 -4.83
CA VAL A 499 40.66 1.50 -5.14
C VAL A 499 39.55 1.13 -4.16
N ASN A 500 39.76 1.43 -2.87
CA ASN A 500 38.92 0.93 -1.79
C ASN A 500 37.76 1.87 -1.40
N VAL A 501 37.86 3.16 -1.70
CA VAL A 501 36.78 4.13 -1.44
C VAL A 501 35.91 4.29 -2.69
N HIS A 502 34.80 3.56 -2.72
CA HIS A 502 33.88 3.57 -3.86
C HIS A 502 32.99 4.82 -3.95
N THR A 503 33.07 5.72 -2.98
CA THR A 503 32.31 6.98 -2.90
C THR A 503 33.21 8.21 -2.81
N ALA A 504 34.46 8.09 -3.26
CA ALA A 504 35.47 9.14 -3.08
C ALA A 504 35.00 10.53 -3.55
N LEU A 505 35.31 11.54 -2.75
CA LEU A 505 35.04 12.96 -2.98
C LEU A 505 36.37 13.70 -3.04
N SER A 506 36.57 14.51 -4.08
CA SER A 506 37.70 15.45 -4.15
C SER A 506 37.54 16.53 -3.09
N ALA A 507 38.64 17.16 -2.67
CA ALA A 507 38.60 18.21 -1.65
C ALA A 507 37.60 19.34 -1.96
N GLU A 508 37.52 19.78 -3.21
CA GLU A 508 36.56 20.78 -3.69
C GLU A 508 35.10 20.30 -3.58
N VAL A 509 34.82 19.03 -3.88
CA VAL A 509 33.47 18.47 -3.75
C VAL A 509 33.12 18.23 -2.29
N ALA A 510 34.06 17.74 -1.49
CA ALA A 510 33.88 17.44 -0.08
C ALA A 510 33.50 18.70 0.71
N SER A 511 34.11 19.86 0.43
CA SER A 511 33.78 21.12 1.10
C SER A 511 32.30 21.49 0.96
N HIS A 512 31.74 21.34 -0.24
CA HIS A 512 30.32 21.62 -0.51
C HIS A 512 29.38 20.55 0.04
N VAL A 513 29.80 19.28 0.04
CA VAL A 513 29.01 18.17 0.60
C VAL A 513 28.95 18.26 2.12
N LYS A 514 30.00 18.80 2.77
CA LYS A 514 30.07 19.00 4.22
C LYS A 514 28.90 19.83 4.75
N ASP A 515 28.51 20.89 4.04
CA ASP A 515 27.35 21.72 4.43
C ASP A 515 26.04 20.93 4.44
N VAL A 516 25.88 20.02 3.48
CA VAL A 516 24.71 19.16 3.40
C VAL A 516 24.69 18.17 4.57
N TYR A 517 25.82 17.55 4.88
CA TYR A 517 25.97 16.63 6.00
C TYR A 517 25.78 17.34 7.34
N THR A 518 26.34 18.53 7.52
CA THR A 518 26.17 19.34 8.74
C THR A 518 24.69 19.58 9.02
N ARG A 519 23.93 20.05 8.03
CA ARG A 519 22.49 20.28 8.20
C ARG A 519 21.69 18.99 8.45
N LEU A 520 22.08 17.87 7.84
CA LEU A 520 21.35 16.61 7.96
C LEU A 520 21.84 15.72 9.11
N SER A 521 22.93 16.10 9.79
CA SER A 521 23.39 15.46 11.02
C SER A 521 23.03 16.24 12.28
N ASP A 522 22.30 17.35 12.13
CA ASP A 522 21.84 18.16 13.26
C ASP A 522 21.12 17.29 14.32
N LYS A 523 21.51 17.44 15.59
CA LYS A 523 21.02 16.56 16.67
C LYS A 523 19.50 16.65 16.83
N SER A 524 18.90 17.82 16.65
CA SER A 524 17.43 17.96 16.74
C SER A 524 16.69 17.23 15.60
N LEU A 525 17.35 17.07 14.44
CA LEU A 525 16.83 16.25 13.34
C LEU A 525 16.97 14.76 13.65
N LEU A 526 18.14 14.33 14.14
CA LEU A 526 18.43 12.93 14.44
C LEU A 526 17.65 12.41 15.66
N GLU A 527 17.37 13.25 16.65
CA GLU A 527 16.47 12.94 17.78
C GLU A 527 15.11 12.47 17.28
N ARG A 528 14.55 13.17 16.29
CA ARG A 528 13.28 12.81 15.65
C ARG A 528 13.36 11.55 14.78
N CYS A 529 14.54 10.97 14.59
CA CYS A 529 14.77 9.72 13.87
C CYS A 529 15.06 8.54 14.81
N LEU A 530 15.18 8.76 16.13
CA LEU A 530 15.65 7.75 17.09
C LEU A 530 14.79 6.48 17.13
N GLN A 531 13.48 6.62 16.91
CA GLN A 531 12.57 5.49 16.88
C GLN A 531 12.61 4.68 15.57
N GLY A 532 13.32 5.15 14.54
CA GLY A 532 13.48 4.42 13.27
C GLY A 532 12.19 4.23 12.47
N LYS A 533 11.15 5.03 12.74
CA LYS A 533 9.81 4.85 12.16
C LYS A 533 9.74 5.30 10.69
N THR A 534 8.74 4.79 9.97
CA THR A 534 8.54 5.08 8.54
C THR A 534 7.07 5.26 8.19
N GLN A 535 6.75 6.09 7.18
CA GLN A 535 5.41 6.21 6.59
C GLN A 535 5.13 5.18 5.47
N ASN A 536 5.93 4.12 5.36
CA ASN A 536 5.69 3.03 4.41
C ASN A 536 4.26 2.45 4.48
N PRO A 537 3.60 2.37 5.66
CA PRO A 537 2.19 1.99 5.74
C PRO A 537 1.27 2.90 4.90
N ASN A 538 1.44 4.22 4.96
CA ASN A 538 0.67 5.17 4.16
C ASN A 538 0.96 5.00 2.66
N GLU A 539 2.23 4.91 2.26
CA GLU A 539 2.60 4.70 0.85
C GLU A 539 1.98 3.40 0.29
N SER A 540 1.98 2.33 1.09
CA SER A 540 1.36 1.03 0.75
C SER A 540 -0.16 1.14 0.61
N LEU A 541 -0.82 1.83 1.55
CA LEU A 541 -2.26 2.07 1.52
C LEU A 541 -2.65 2.92 0.31
N HIS A 542 -1.93 4.01 0.03
CA HIS A 542 -2.16 4.87 -1.13
C HIS A 542 -2.11 4.08 -2.44
N SER A 543 -1.15 3.16 -2.58
CA SER A 543 -1.07 2.27 -3.74
C SER A 543 -2.36 1.45 -3.92
N LYS A 544 -2.92 0.88 -2.84
CA LYS A 544 -4.19 0.12 -2.88
C LYS A 544 -5.38 1.00 -3.24
N ILE A 545 -5.50 2.19 -2.63
CA ILE A 545 -6.58 3.15 -2.93
C ILE A 545 -6.59 3.48 -4.43
N TRP A 546 -5.42 3.83 -4.98
CA TRP A 546 -5.32 4.26 -6.38
C TRP A 546 -5.32 3.10 -7.38
N ALA A 547 -5.13 1.85 -6.95
CA ALA A 547 -5.43 0.67 -7.77
C ALA A 547 -6.96 0.53 -7.98
N LYS A 548 -7.76 0.76 -6.93
CA LYS A 548 -9.24 0.74 -7.00
C LYS A 548 -9.83 2.03 -7.59
N CYS A 549 -9.06 3.12 -7.64
CA CYS A 549 -9.46 4.38 -8.26
C CYS A 549 -8.30 4.99 -9.09
N PRO A 550 -8.05 4.50 -10.32
CA PRO A 550 -6.91 4.96 -11.11
C PRO A 550 -6.92 6.47 -11.39
N LYS A 551 -5.75 7.11 -11.27
CA LYS A 551 -5.54 8.56 -11.44
C LYS A 551 -5.67 9.08 -12.89
N ALA A 552 -6.02 8.20 -13.85
CA ALA A 552 -5.96 8.50 -15.28
C ALA A 552 -7.13 9.36 -15.80
N GLY A 553 -8.29 9.29 -15.15
CA GLY A 553 -9.50 10.01 -15.56
C GLY A 553 -10.10 10.82 -14.42
N PHE A 554 -11.09 11.67 -14.71
CA PHE A 554 -11.91 12.29 -13.66
C PHE A 554 -12.92 11.28 -13.13
N VAL A 555 -13.15 11.29 -11.82
CA VAL A 555 -14.17 10.48 -11.13
C VAL A 555 -14.92 11.38 -10.15
N GLY A 556 -16.13 10.97 -9.77
CA GLY A 556 -16.91 11.65 -8.73
C GLY A 556 -16.42 11.32 -7.31
N LEU A 557 -16.77 12.18 -6.33
CA LEU A 557 -16.41 12.00 -4.92
C LEU A 557 -16.75 10.60 -4.38
N GLN A 558 -17.97 10.12 -4.64
CA GLN A 558 -18.44 8.80 -4.19
C GLN A 558 -17.50 7.66 -4.60
N ARG A 559 -16.89 7.79 -5.79
CA ARG A 559 -15.94 6.79 -6.29
C ARG A 559 -14.63 6.80 -5.51
N VAL A 560 -14.11 7.99 -5.20
CA VAL A 560 -12.90 8.17 -4.39
C VAL A 560 -13.16 7.67 -2.97
N LEU A 561 -14.29 8.05 -2.38
CA LEU A 561 -14.69 7.64 -1.05
C LEU A 561 -14.81 6.12 -0.93
N SER A 562 -15.60 5.47 -1.81
CA SER A 562 -15.75 4.01 -1.80
C SER A 562 -14.43 3.28 -2.01
N ALA A 563 -13.57 3.74 -2.94
CA ALA A 563 -12.27 3.12 -3.15
C ALA A 563 -11.34 3.27 -1.92
N THR A 564 -11.44 4.41 -1.22
CA THR A 564 -10.68 4.66 0.01
C THR A 564 -11.14 3.72 1.13
N CYS A 565 -12.45 3.67 1.40
CA CYS A 565 -13.02 2.79 2.41
C CYS A 565 -12.72 1.31 2.14
N ALA A 566 -12.92 0.83 0.89
CA ALA A 566 -12.63 -0.55 0.51
C ALA A 566 -11.15 -0.90 0.65
N ALA A 567 -10.25 0.00 0.22
CA ALA A 567 -8.81 -0.22 0.35
C ALA A 567 -8.34 -0.22 1.81
N VAL A 568 -8.90 0.64 2.66
CA VAL A 568 -8.61 0.66 4.11
C VAL A 568 -9.09 -0.62 4.78
N ALA A 569 -10.32 -1.05 4.48
CA ALA A 569 -10.87 -2.31 4.99
C ALA A 569 -9.95 -3.49 4.64
N GLU A 570 -9.61 -3.66 3.36
CA GLU A 570 -8.68 -4.71 2.94
C GLU A 570 -7.28 -4.54 3.52
N PHE A 571 -6.82 -3.31 3.75
CA PHE A 571 -5.50 -3.07 4.31
C PHE A 571 -5.40 -3.53 5.77
N ASN A 572 -6.44 -3.27 6.57
CA ASN A 572 -6.54 -3.65 7.98
C ASN A 572 -6.87 -5.14 8.13
N SER A 573 -7.98 -5.59 7.57
CA SER A 573 -8.55 -6.92 7.84
C SER A 573 -8.38 -7.91 6.71
N GLY A 574 -7.82 -7.53 5.56
CA GLY A 574 -7.68 -8.40 4.37
C GLY A 574 -8.96 -8.57 3.57
N VAL A 575 -8.86 -9.30 2.45
CA VAL A 575 -9.93 -9.40 1.45
C VAL A 575 -11.10 -10.23 1.98
N GLU A 576 -10.82 -11.33 2.69
CA GLU A 576 -11.87 -12.26 3.11
C GLU A 576 -12.84 -11.63 4.12
N VAL A 577 -12.33 -11.08 5.24
CA VAL A 577 -13.15 -10.38 6.24
C VAL A 577 -13.88 -9.19 5.62
N THR A 578 -13.21 -8.44 4.74
CA THR A 578 -13.82 -7.28 4.06
C THR A 578 -14.99 -7.72 3.20
N MET A 579 -14.83 -8.79 2.41
CA MET A 579 -15.89 -9.29 1.53
C MET A 579 -17.07 -9.84 2.33
N ARG A 580 -16.85 -10.60 3.42
CA ARG A 580 -17.96 -11.07 4.28
C ARG A 580 -18.78 -9.91 4.82
N ARG A 581 -18.12 -8.92 5.44
CA ARG A 581 -18.79 -7.76 6.04
C ARG A 581 -19.50 -6.92 4.98
N LEU A 582 -18.88 -6.73 3.81
CA LEU A 582 -19.47 -5.98 2.71
C LEU A 582 -20.70 -6.69 2.14
N CYS A 583 -20.62 -8.00 1.90
CA CYS A 583 -21.75 -8.81 1.46
C CYS A 583 -22.90 -8.75 2.46
N GLY A 584 -22.64 -8.99 3.76
CA GLY A 584 -23.65 -8.88 4.81
C GLY A 584 -24.28 -7.49 4.90
N THR A 585 -23.48 -6.42 4.84
CA THR A 585 -23.99 -5.03 4.86
C THR A 585 -24.83 -4.69 3.62
N MET A 586 -24.60 -5.38 2.50
CA MET A 586 -25.38 -5.21 1.28
C MET A 586 -26.59 -6.15 1.18
N GLY A 587 -26.88 -6.98 2.19
CA GLY A 587 -27.97 -7.97 2.15
C GLY A 587 -27.72 -9.08 1.12
N ILE A 588 -26.46 -9.50 0.96
CA ILE A 588 -26.04 -10.51 -0.02
C ILE A 588 -25.36 -11.67 0.70
N THR A 589 -25.85 -12.88 0.46
CA THR A 589 -25.22 -14.11 0.94
C THR A 589 -23.84 -14.30 0.27
N SER A 590 -22.82 -14.53 1.10
CA SER A 590 -21.45 -14.73 0.61
C SER A 590 -21.32 -16.12 -0.03
N GLY A 591 -21.08 -16.19 -1.33
CA GLY A 591 -20.84 -17.47 -2.02
C GLY A 591 -19.47 -18.08 -1.66
N GLU A 592 -19.40 -19.41 -1.59
CA GLU A 592 -18.18 -20.15 -1.23
C GLU A 592 -16.97 -19.80 -2.12
N ARG A 593 -17.19 -19.67 -3.44
CA ARG A 593 -16.14 -19.31 -4.40
C ARG A 593 -15.56 -17.91 -4.16
N LEU A 594 -16.39 -16.97 -3.72
CA LEU A 594 -15.97 -15.61 -3.38
C LEU A 594 -15.05 -15.64 -2.14
N ILE A 595 -15.46 -16.37 -1.09
CA ILE A 595 -14.66 -16.53 0.13
C ILE A 595 -13.36 -17.29 -0.15
N ALA A 596 -13.40 -18.42 -0.82
CA ALA A 596 -12.21 -19.20 -1.15
C ALA A 596 -11.19 -18.41 -1.98
N SER A 597 -11.67 -17.59 -2.93
CA SER A 597 -10.83 -16.68 -3.71
C SER A 597 -10.22 -15.58 -2.84
N ALA A 598 -11.01 -14.98 -1.94
CA ALA A 598 -10.56 -13.95 -1.02
C ALA A 598 -9.50 -14.46 -0.04
N GLU A 599 -9.69 -15.65 0.52
CA GLU A 599 -8.68 -16.31 1.36
C GLU A 599 -7.39 -16.60 0.60
N LYS A 600 -7.51 -17.06 -0.65
CA LYS A 600 -6.32 -17.30 -1.51
C LYS A 600 -5.54 -16.00 -1.74
N ALA A 601 -6.23 -14.88 -1.95
CA ALA A 601 -5.61 -13.56 -2.06
C ALA A 601 -4.89 -13.15 -0.76
N ASP A 602 -5.52 -13.39 0.39
CA ASP A 602 -4.93 -13.10 1.70
C ASP A 602 -3.69 -13.96 1.99
N ARG A 603 -3.76 -15.28 1.72
CA ARG A 603 -2.60 -16.19 1.84
C ARG A 603 -1.44 -15.76 0.94
N LYS A 604 -1.72 -15.36 -0.30
CA LYS A 604 -0.70 -14.84 -1.22
C LYS A 604 -0.05 -13.56 -0.67
N ARG A 605 -0.85 -12.63 -0.16
CA ARG A 605 -0.36 -11.38 0.45
C ARG A 605 0.55 -11.64 1.65
N VAL A 606 0.19 -12.60 2.51
CA VAL A 606 1.03 -12.99 3.66
C VAL A 606 2.38 -13.53 3.19
N ARG A 607 2.39 -14.50 2.26
CA ARG A 607 3.62 -15.09 1.70
C ARG A 607 4.54 -14.04 1.06
N GLU A 608 3.97 -13.14 0.25
CA GLU A 608 4.75 -12.07 -0.37
C GLU A 608 5.33 -11.08 0.65
N ALA A 609 4.56 -10.75 1.69
CA ALA A 609 5.00 -9.86 2.76
C ALA A 609 6.08 -10.49 3.64
N GLU A 610 6.00 -11.79 3.94
CA GLU A 610 7.05 -12.52 4.67
C GLU A 610 8.36 -12.56 3.86
N ARG A 611 8.29 -12.88 2.56
CA ARG A 611 9.47 -12.85 1.67
C ARG A 611 10.12 -11.46 1.62
N GLN A 612 9.32 -10.40 1.62
CA GLN A 612 9.83 -9.02 1.67
C GLN A 612 10.40 -8.66 3.05
N ALA A 613 9.79 -9.15 4.12
CA ALA A 613 10.28 -8.95 5.48
C ALA A 613 11.64 -9.62 5.67
N GLU A 614 11.84 -10.84 5.16
CA GLU A 614 13.14 -11.53 5.16
C GLU A 614 14.23 -10.73 4.41
N ALA A 615 13.91 -10.20 3.23
CA ALA A 615 14.84 -9.33 2.49
C ALA A 615 15.15 -8.03 3.26
N SER A 616 14.16 -7.48 3.96
CA SER A 616 14.34 -6.31 4.83
C SER A 616 15.19 -6.64 6.06
N THR A 617 15.07 -7.84 6.62
CA THR A 617 15.92 -8.34 7.70
C THR A 617 17.38 -8.43 7.25
N LYS A 618 17.64 -8.90 6.02
CA LYS A 618 19.01 -8.85 5.45
C LYS A 618 19.55 -7.42 5.37
N THR A 619 18.69 -6.46 5.05
CA THR A 619 19.06 -5.03 5.05
C THR A 619 19.31 -4.50 6.46
N ALA A 620 18.50 -4.90 7.44
CA ALA A 620 18.70 -4.56 8.85
C ALA A 620 19.98 -5.21 9.41
N GLN A 621 20.31 -6.44 9.01
CA GLN A 621 21.57 -7.10 9.31
C GLN A 621 22.75 -6.35 8.70
N ARG A 622 22.64 -5.86 7.46
CA ARG A 622 23.64 -4.97 6.86
C ARG A 622 23.80 -3.68 7.66
N ALA A 623 22.72 -3.05 8.10
CA ALA A 623 22.77 -1.86 8.97
C ALA A 623 23.42 -2.15 10.33
N ARG A 624 23.15 -3.33 10.92
CA ARG A 624 23.81 -3.79 12.15
C ARG A 624 25.29 -4.10 11.93
N ARG A 625 25.69 -4.68 10.79
CA ARG A 625 27.12 -4.87 10.45
C ARG A 625 27.81 -3.53 10.22
N PHE A 626 27.10 -2.57 9.63
CA PHE A 626 27.59 -1.20 9.47
C PHE A 626 27.90 -0.52 10.82
N THR A 627 27.33 -1.00 11.93
CA THR A 627 27.42 -0.39 13.27
C THR A 627 28.14 -1.23 14.32
N ARG A 628 28.01 -2.56 14.33
CA ARG A 628 28.51 -3.50 15.37
C ARG A 628 30.02 -3.50 15.56
N ALA A 629 30.78 -3.11 14.55
CA ALA A 629 32.22 -2.98 14.64
C ALA A 629 32.67 -1.87 15.64
N ALA A 630 31.76 -1.01 16.12
CA ALA A 630 32.04 -0.02 17.17
C ALA A 630 31.68 -0.46 18.61
N GLU A 631 30.97 -1.58 18.81
CA GLU A 631 30.45 -1.96 20.14
C GLU A 631 31.29 -3.01 20.87
N ALA A 632 32.18 -3.72 20.16
CA ALA A 632 33.09 -4.70 20.77
C ALA A 632 34.18 -4.06 21.66
N ASP A 633 34.31 -2.74 21.65
CA ASP A 633 35.40 -2.01 22.32
C ASP A 633 34.95 -1.32 23.62
N ALA A 634 33.68 -0.92 23.72
CA ALA A 634 33.16 -0.29 24.95
C ALA A 634 33.11 -1.25 26.15
N SER A 635 33.09 -2.56 25.91
CA SER A 635 33.22 -3.58 26.96
C SER A 635 34.67 -4.03 27.20
N ALA A 636 35.61 -3.65 26.32
CA ALA A 636 37.02 -3.98 26.45
C ALA A 636 37.79 -2.90 27.25
N SER A 637 37.31 -1.65 27.26
CA SER A 637 37.92 -0.58 28.05
C SER A 637 37.65 -0.64 29.56
N ASP A 638 36.73 -1.51 30.02
CA ASP A 638 36.42 -1.70 31.45
C ASP A 638 37.16 -2.90 32.08
N TYR A 639 37.97 -3.63 31.32
CA TYR A 639 38.83 -4.68 31.88
C TYR A 639 40.27 -4.18 32.06
N ALA A 640 40.48 -3.38 33.12
CA ALA A 640 41.82 -3.15 33.63
C ALA A 640 42.33 -4.47 34.23
N ALA A 641 43.20 -5.18 33.50
CA ALA A 641 43.95 -6.30 34.05
C ALA A 641 44.78 -5.78 35.24
N GLY A 642 44.47 -6.31 36.42
CA GLY A 642 45.09 -5.93 37.68
C GLY A 642 46.61 -6.08 37.63
N GLY A 643 47.30 -5.06 38.14
CA GLY A 643 48.66 -5.19 38.60
C GLY A 643 48.68 -5.96 39.92
N PHE A 644 49.41 -7.06 39.92
CA PHE A 644 50.39 -7.42 40.95
C PHE A 644 51.54 -8.14 40.26
#